data_AF-A0A3N5GG05-F1
#
_entry.id   AF-A0A3N5GG05-F1
#
_cell.length_a   1.000
_cell.length_b   1.000
_cell.length_c   1.000
_cell.angle_alpha   90.00
_cell.angle_beta   90.00
_cell.angle_gamma   90.00
#
_symmetry.space_group_name_H-M   'P 1'
#
loop_
_entity.id
_entity.type
_entity.pdbx_description
1 polymer ?
#
loop_
_entity_poly.entity_id
_entity_poly.type
_entity_poly.pdbx_seq_one_letter_code
_entity_poly.pdbx_strand_id
1 'polypeptide(L)'
;MTQVFIVRPFGTKQGINFDEVDQRLIAPALAGVGLKGSTTTEIVEAGNIREDMFRLLVTADVVVADLSIHNANVFYELGIRHGLRPYATVMIRAPVPNQDYPFDLQTDRYLVYDSANPAATVEALSRVLKETLASSRSDSPVYQLLPQLKAPDPSVLKVVPRDFGEEVQRARREGRRGDLRLLAYETHGKPWESEGLRAVGRAQFALKAYGGAKETFQRLLDTNPKDVEANLRLATVYQKLGDITGSEIAIERVIDSPNSSRDQLAEVFALRARNKKELWRRALDAGPPAADPQSIQTRALQAPELEQAQAAYAAAFSHDLNAYYPGANALSLMTIRIGLARALPDVWNAMFESDEAAKAALDLTQSEFEVLSGSVQLCVRSTVGYLQAQRSPDAEQLMWARITDADVAFLLSKRPKAVAQRYRAALTEASGFAISSAREQLELFERLGVRAEFVAEALQVVRELDKHEPETPAKHSTVVLFTGHRVDEPGRNTPRFPNTDAAEAEAKRLIREAVEKEKSEAAGGIIGIAGGASGADILFHEVCEDLGIAARLYLALPPDQFSAASVAPAGPKWVARYNRLTQRLKPTVLAKKKDLPHWLVTTREYDLWQRNNLWMMFNALAENATQMTLIALWNGKEGDGPGGTKDLVRQVQSRGHKCVHVDASGLAALA
;
A
#
# COMPACT_ATOMS: atom_id res chain seq x y z
N MET A 1 7.61 5.44 14.37
CA MET A 1 7.84 6.11 15.67
C MET A 1 8.58 7.40 15.40
N THR A 2 8.19 8.50 16.04
CA THR A 2 8.84 9.80 15.92
C THR A 2 10.28 9.73 16.46
N GLN A 3 11.26 10.09 15.63
CA GLN A 3 12.68 10.09 15.99
C GLN A 3 13.08 11.42 16.63
N VAL A 4 13.71 11.34 17.81
CA VAL A 4 14.26 12.50 18.50
C VAL A 4 15.78 12.42 18.57
N PHE A 5 16.46 13.51 18.22
CA PHE A 5 17.90 13.63 18.34
C PHE A 5 18.28 14.66 19.40
N ILE A 6 19.20 14.30 20.29
CA ILE A 6 19.60 15.12 21.44
C ILE A 6 20.99 15.70 21.18
N VAL A 7 21.03 17.02 21.09
CA VAL A 7 22.22 17.84 20.86
C VAL A 7 22.61 18.49 22.19
N ARG A 8 23.67 18.00 22.84
CA ARG A 8 24.10 18.48 24.16
C ARG A 8 25.62 18.33 24.36
N PRO A 9 26.23 19.09 25.29
CA PRO A 9 27.55 18.77 25.80
C PRO A 9 27.60 17.41 26.53
N PHE A 10 28.80 16.85 26.67
CA PHE A 10 29.03 15.58 27.38
C PHE A 10 29.72 15.78 28.72
N GLY A 11 29.32 14.96 29.70
CA GLY A 11 29.86 14.99 31.06
C GLY A 11 29.57 16.29 31.82
N THR A 12 30.35 16.53 32.87
CA THR A 12 30.25 17.77 33.64
C THR A 12 31.08 18.89 33.00
N LYS A 13 30.42 20.01 32.65
CA LYS A 13 31.07 21.21 32.11
C LYS A 13 30.49 22.46 32.77
N GLN A 14 31.36 23.37 33.18
CA GLN A 14 30.98 24.63 33.85
C GLN A 14 29.99 24.45 35.02
N GLY A 15 30.15 23.38 35.80
CA GLY A 15 29.30 23.09 36.95
C GLY A 15 27.97 22.39 36.63
N ILE A 16 27.66 22.13 35.36
CA ILE A 16 26.45 21.40 34.94
C ILE A 16 26.83 20.00 34.50
N ASN A 17 26.14 18.98 35.03
CA ASN A 17 26.26 17.59 34.61
C ASN A 17 25.24 17.28 33.50
N PHE A 18 25.67 17.31 32.24
CA PHE A 18 24.77 17.12 31.10
C PHE A 18 24.27 15.69 30.94
N ASP A 19 24.99 14.69 31.47
CA ASP A 19 24.51 13.31 31.49
C ASP A 19 23.35 13.14 32.48
N GLU A 20 23.42 13.85 33.62
CA GLU A 20 22.31 13.88 34.58
C GLU A 20 21.10 14.65 34.05
N VAL A 21 21.31 15.76 33.33
CA VAL A 21 20.23 16.49 32.66
C VAL A 21 19.50 15.60 31.65
N ASP A 22 20.25 14.83 30.85
CA ASP A 22 19.66 13.88 29.90
C ASP A 22 18.83 12.81 30.63
N GLN A 23 19.41 12.16 31.65
CA GLN A 23 18.76 11.08 32.39
C GLN A 23 17.56 11.53 33.24
N ARG A 24 17.60 12.75 33.79
CA ARG A 24 16.59 13.23 34.77
C ARG A 24 15.61 14.24 34.22
N LEU A 25 15.90 14.86 33.07
CA LEU A 25 15.00 15.82 32.41
C LEU A 25 14.60 15.36 31.01
N ILE A 26 15.56 15.17 30.10
CA ILE A 26 15.25 14.94 28.68
C ILE A 26 14.60 13.57 28.47
N ALA A 27 15.25 12.48 28.88
CA ALA A 27 14.73 11.13 28.70
C ALA A 27 13.36 10.90 29.39
N PRO A 28 13.12 11.35 30.63
CA PRO A 28 11.80 11.26 31.25
C PRO A 28 10.73 12.09 30.52
N ALA A 29 11.07 13.27 30.01
CA ALA A 29 10.13 14.09 29.26
C ALA A 29 9.75 13.44 27.92
N LEU A 30 10.72 12.87 27.21
CA LEU A 30 10.46 12.09 25.99
C LEU A 30 9.56 10.89 26.28
N ALA A 31 9.83 10.14 27.35
CA ALA A 31 9.01 9.01 27.76
C ALA A 31 7.56 9.45 28.11
N GLY A 32 7.39 10.59 28.79
CA GLY A 32 6.09 11.17 29.14
C GLY A 32 5.21 11.58 27.95
N VAL A 33 5.81 11.68 26.76
CA VAL A 33 5.10 11.95 25.49
C VAL A 33 5.15 10.78 24.52
N GLY A 34 5.63 9.60 24.95
CA GLY A 34 5.71 8.40 24.12
C GLY A 34 6.83 8.43 23.06
N LEU A 35 7.83 9.30 23.24
CA LEU A 35 8.97 9.44 22.35
C LEU A 35 10.20 8.71 22.89
N LYS A 36 11.13 8.37 22.00
CA LYS A 36 12.48 7.91 22.34
C LYS A 36 13.49 8.74 21.57
N GLY A 37 14.56 9.15 22.25
CA GLY A 37 15.66 9.90 21.65
C GLY A 37 17.00 9.29 22.00
N SER A 38 18.03 9.67 21.25
CA SER A 38 19.41 9.24 21.49
C SER A 38 20.37 10.38 21.13
N THR A 39 21.59 10.30 21.68
CA THR A 39 22.72 11.16 21.32
C THR A 39 23.78 10.35 20.55
N THR A 40 24.77 11.02 19.98
CA THR A 40 25.78 10.41 19.09
C THR A 40 26.63 9.32 19.75
N THR A 41 26.83 9.35 21.07
CA THR A 41 27.61 8.33 21.80
C THR A 41 26.93 6.97 21.91
N GLU A 42 25.61 6.87 21.73
CA GLU A 42 24.88 5.58 21.78
C GLU A 42 24.83 4.85 20.42
N ILE A 43 25.37 5.46 19.36
CA ILE A 43 25.40 4.89 18.01
C ILE A 43 26.68 4.05 17.88
N VAL A 44 26.55 2.74 18.06
CA VAL A 44 27.66 1.76 18.09
C VAL A 44 28.15 1.36 16.68
N GLU A 45 27.74 2.07 15.63
CA GLU A 45 28.09 1.73 14.24
C GLU A 45 29.50 2.22 13.88
N ALA A 46 30.31 1.39 13.21
CA ALA A 46 31.63 1.79 12.74
C ALA A 46 31.50 2.65 11.46
N GLY A 47 31.83 3.94 11.56
CA GLY A 47 31.69 4.91 10.47
C GLY A 47 32.20 6.30 10.85
N ASN A 48 32.11 7.26 9.92
CA ASN A 48 32.39 8.66 10.24
C ASN A 48 31.22 9.22 11.04
N ILE A 49 31.37 9.31 12.36
CA ILE A 49 30.37 9.83 13.32
C ILE A 49 29.73 11.15 12.84
N ARG A 50 30.45 11.96 12.05
CA ARG A 50 29.92 13.21 11.49
C ARG A 50 28.82 12.96 10.45
N GLU A 51 28.98 12.01 9.52
CA GLU A 51 27.96 11.74 8.50
C GLU A 51 26.64 11.27 9.11
N ASP A 52 26.72 10.43 10.15
CA ASP A 52 25.54 9.95 10.89
C ASP A 52 24.86 11.07 11.70
N MET A 53 25.65 11.92 12.36
CA MET A 53 25.17 13.11 13.07
C MET A 53 24.45 14.09 12.13
N PHE A 54 25.05 14.41 10.97
CA PHE A 54 24.43 15.28 9.96
C PHE A 54 23.10 14.69 9.46
N ARG A 55 23.09 13.39 9.17
CA ARG A 55 21.87 12.70 8.76
C ARG A 55 20.80 12.83 9.82
N LEU A 56 21.10 12.55 11.09
CA LEU A 56 20.15 12.63 12.19
C LEU A 56 19.59 14.04 12.40
N LEU A 57 20.41 15.08 12.28
CA LEU A 57 19.94 16.47 12.36
C LEU A 57 18.89 16.81 11.30
N VAL A 58 19.06 16.26 10.10
CA VAL A 58 18.13 16.48 8.98
C VAL A 58 16.95 15.52 9.01
N THR A 59 17.11 14.27 9.45
CA THR A 59 16.05 13.26 9.37
C THR A 59 15.22 13.14 10.65
N ALA A 60 15.73 13.56 11.81
CA ALA A 60 14.96 13.54 13.06
C ALA A 60 13.71 14.41 12.95
N ASP A 61 12.63 13.91 13.54
CA ASP A 61 11.35 14.61 13.58
C ASP A 61 11.45 15.79 14.54
N VAL A 62 12.13 15.62 15.68
CA VAL A 62 12.42 16.67 16.66
C VAL A 62 13.89 16.66 17.06
N VAL A 63 14.48 17.84 17.22
CA VAL A 63 15.80 18.01 17.85
C VAL A 63 15.63 18.74 19.18
N VAL A 64 16.23 18.20 20.25
CA VAL A 64 16.36 18.90 21.53
C VAL A 64 17.80 19.37 21.67
N ALA A 65 18.02 20.68 21.77
CA ALA A 65 19.34 21.29 21.88
C ALA A 65 19.53 21.93 23.25
N ASP A 66 20.54 21.47 24.01
CA ASP A 66 20.93 22.04 25.30
C ASP A 66 21.99 23.12 25.13
N LEU A 67 21.58 24.37 25.30
CA LEU A 67 22.37 25.58 25.08
C LEU A 67 22.79 26.24 26.41
N SER A 68 22.86 25.46 27.49
CA SER A 68 23.25 25.95 28.82
C SER A 68 24.63 26.61 28.83
N ILE A 69 25.58 26.05 28.07
CA ILE A 69 26.94 26.59 27.90
C ILE A 69 27.20 26.94 26.43
N HIS A 70 28.15 27.86 26.17
CA HIS A 70 28.58 28.21 24.83
C HIS A 70 29.48 27.11 24.23
N ASN A 71 28.86 26.00 23.83
CA ASN A 71 29.54 24.88 23.20
C ASN A 71 29.52 25.00 21.68
N ALA A 72 30.71 25.11 21.06
CA ALA A 72 30.85 25.27 19.62
C ALA A 72 30.21 24.12 18.80
N ASN A 73 30.27 22.88 19.29
CA ASN A 73 29.68 21.73 18.60
C ASN A 73 28.15 21.81 18.60
N VAL A 74 27.56 22.14 19.75
CA VAL A 74 26.11 22.31 19.89
C VAL A 74 25.60 23.43 18.98
N PHE A 75 26.31 24.56 18.89
CA PHE A 75 25.96 25.64 17.95
C PHE A 75 26.10 25.23 16.49
N TYR A 76 27.12 24.45 16.15
CA TYR A 76 27.30 23.92 14.79
C TYR A 76 26.15 23.00 14.38
N GLU A 77 25.78 22.05 15.24
CA GLU A 77 24.66 21.13 15.04
C GLU A 77 23.31 21.88 14.95
N LEU A 78 23.09 22.86 15.82
CA LEU A 78 21.91 23.73 15.78
C LEU A 78 21.84 24.53 14.48
N GLY A 79 22.96 25.08 14.02
CA GLY A 79 23.05 25.80 12.75
C GLY A 79 22.67 24.93 11.55
N ILE A 80 23.14 23.68 11.52
CA ILE A 80 22.74 22.69 10.50
C ILE A 80 21.23 22.43 10.56
N ARG A 81 20.68 22.20 11.76
CA ARG A 81 19.25 21.98 11.95
C ARG A 81 18.43 23.17 11.45
N HIS A 82 18.78 24.38 11.89
CA HIS A 82 18.11 25.61 11.44
C HIS A 82 18.24 25.83 9.93
N GLY A 83 19.39 25.51 9.32
CA GLY A 83 19.60 25.68 7.89
C GLY A 83 18.82 24.68 7.03
N LEU A 84 18.65 23.43 7.49
CA LEU A 84 18.09 22.35 6.68
C LEU A 84 16.65 21.97 7.05
N ARG A 85 16.14 22.43 8.19
CA ARG A 85 14.77 22.14 8.64
C ARG A 85 14.07 23.41 9.17
N PRO A 86 12.82 23.66 8.77
CA PRO A 86 12.10 24.87 9.15
C PRO A 86 11.47 24.84 10.55
N TYR A 87 11.24 23.65 11.12
CA TYR A 87 10.50 23.48 12.37
C TYR A 87 10.99 22.29 13.21
N ALA A 88 10.40 22.12 14.38
CA ALA A 88 10.59 21.05 15.35
C ALA A 88 11.98 21.03 16.00
N THR A 89 12.43 22.20 16.45
CA THR A 89 13.68 22.39 17.20
C THR A 89 13.35 22.96 18.58
N VAL A 90 13.58 22.18 19.64
CA VAL A 90 13.36 22.59 21.03
C VAL A 90 14.69 22.96 21.67
N MET A 91 14.81 24.22 22.10
CA MET A 91 16.00 24.70 22.80
C MET A 91 15.76 24.75 24.31
N ILE A 92 16.65 24.12 25.07
CA ILE A 92 16.64 24.13 26.54
C ILE A 92 17.89 24.80 27.09
N ARG A 93 17.80 25.34 28.30
CA ARG A 93 18.91 26.05 28.93
C ARG A 93 18.81 26.08 30.46
N ALA A 94 19.93 25.87 31.14
CA ALA A 94 20.12 26.28 32.53
C ALA A 94 20.74 27.68 32.61
N PRO A 95 20.31 28.54 33.55
CA PRO A 95 21.00 29.80 33.82
C PRO A 95 22.41 29.55 34.37
N VAL A 96 23.41 30.18 33.77
CA VAL A 96 24.81 30.15 34.24
C VAL A 96 25.25 31.59 34.56
N PRO A 97 25.83 31.87 35.73
CA PRO A 97 26.28 33.21 36.09
C PRO A 97 27.25 33.79 35.05
N ASN A 98 27.06 35.07 34.71
CA ASN A 98 27.89 35.83 33.75
C ASN A 98 27.93 35.24 32.33
N GLN A 99 26.92 34.45 31.95
CA GLN A 99 26.81 33.92 30.61
C GLN A 99 25.51 34.38 29.96
N ASP A 100 25.61 35.35 29.07
CA ASP A 100 24.45 35.89 28.35
C ASP A 100 23.99 34.95 27.22
N TYR A 101 22.77 35.21 26.74
CA TYR A 101 22.25 34.59 25.52
C TYR A 101 23.13 34.99 24.32
N PRO A 102 23.51 34.03 23.45
CA PRO A 102 24.16 34.34 22.18
C PRO A 102 23.32 35.37 21.40
N PHE A 103 23.96 36.43 20.88
CA PHE A 103 23.27 37.58 20.28
C PHE A 103 22.22 37.18 19.25
N ASP A 104 22.58 36.32 18.29
CA ASP A 104 21.69 35.88 17.21
C ASP A 104 20.55 34.95 17.67
N LEU A 105 20.59 34.46 18.91
CA LEU A 105 19.57 33.57 19.48
C LEU A 105 18.81 34.24 20.66
N GLN A 106 19.08 35.51 20.96
CA GLN A 106 18.47 36.23 22.11
C GLN A 106 16.94 36.29 22.06
N THR A 107 16.40 36.37 20.85
CA THR A 107 14.95 36.48 20.61
C THR A 107 14.23 35.13 20.58
N ASP A 108 14.99 34.03 20.58
CA ASP A 108 14.43 32.69 20.46
C ASP A 108 13.86 32.20 21.80
N ARG A 109 12.89 31.29 21.71
CA ARG A 109 12.25 30.74 22.91
C ARG A 109 13.09 29.59 23.46
N TYR A 110 13.47 29.71 24.73
CA TYR A 110 14.14 28.67 25.50
C TYR A 110 13.22 28.14 26.58
N LEU A 111 13.24 26.82 26.79
CA LEU A 111 12.77 26.25 28.05
C LEU A 111 13.89 26.31 29.09
N VAL A 112 13.67 27.08 30.15
CA VAL A 112 14.64 27.21 31.23
C VAL A 112 14.46 26.07 32.24
N TYR A 113 15.55 25.43 32.65
CA TYR A 113 15.57 24.41 33.71
C TYR A 113 16.60 24.74 34.79
N ASP A 114 16.39 24.21 36.00
CA ASP A 114 17.36 24.31 37.08
C ASP A 114 18.37 23.15 36.99
N SER A 115 19.65 23.46 36.79
CA SER A 115 20.71 22.46 36.71
C SER A 115 20.91 21.66 38.01
N ALA A 116 20.52 22.21 39.16
CA ALA A 116 20.57 21.52 40.45
C ALA A 116 19.38 20.59 40.67
N ASN A 117 18.25 20.83 39.98
CA ASN A 117 17.06 19.98 40.03
C ASN A 117 16.39 19.84 38.65
N PRO A 118 17.02 19.19 37.67
CA PRO A 118 16.48 19.11 36.30
C PRO A 118 15.11 18.42 36.23
N ALA A 119 14.84 17.49 37.15
CA ALA A 119 13.59 16.72 37.20
C ALA A 119 12.34 17.59 37.40
N ALA A 120 12.47 18.79 37.99
CA ALA A 120 11.34 19.70 38.18
C ALA A 120 10.75 20.22 36.86
N THR A 121 11.52 20.18 35.76
CA THR A 121 11.13 20.73 34.46
C THR A 121 10.56 19.67 33.48
N VAL A 122 10.49 18.40 33.89
CA VAL A 122 10.03 17.28 33.03
C VAL A 122 8.64 17.51 32.44
N GLU A 123 7.67 17.95 33.25
CA GLU A 123 6.30 18.25 32.81
C GLU A 123 6.26 19.41 31.80
N ALA A 124 7.07 20.44 32.03
CA ALA A 124 7.15 21.59 31.14
C ALA A 124 7.79 21.20 29.78
N LEU A 125 8.87 20.42 29.80
CA LEU A 125 9.51 19.93 28.57
C LEU A 125 8.57 18.99 27.79
N SER A 126 7.84 18.12 28.49
CA SER A 126 6.82 17.25 27.89
C SER A 126 5.73 18.05 27.16
N ARG A 127 5.28 19.16 27.76
CA ARG A 127 4.29 20.06 27.13
C ARG A 127 4.87 20.75 25.89
N VAL A 128 6.07 21.30 25.98
CA VAL A 128 6.76 21.95 24.85
C VAL A 128 6.94 20.97 23.70
N LEU A 129 7.35 19.73 23.97
CA LEU A 129 7.50 18.69 22.94
C LEU A 129 6.17 18.38 22.24
N LYS A 130 5.07 18.21 22.99
CA LYS A 130 3.73 17.97 22.44
C LYS A 130 3.26 19.14 21.56
N GLU A 131 3.41 20.37 22.04
CA GLU A 131 3.00 21.58 21.29
C GLU A 131 3.86 21.77 20.03
N THR A 132 5.17 21.52 20.14
CA THR A 132 6.11 21.62 19.00
C THR A 132 5.76 20.60 17.92
N LEU A 133 5.48 19.35 18.30
CA LEU A 133 5.08 18.29 17.37
C LEU A 133 3.73 18.55 16.68
N ALA A 134 2.82 19.27 17.34
CA ALA A 134 1.53 19.63 16.77
C ALA A 134 1.57 20.90 15.91
N SER A 135 2.66 21.67 15.99
CA SER A 135 2.81 22.97 15.31
C SER A 135 3.37 22.82 13.90
N SER A 136 2.84 23.61 12.96
CA SER A 136 3.42 23.82 11.62
C SER A 136 4.13 25.16 11.48
N ARG A 137 4.32 25.90 12.58
CA ARG A 137 4.99 27.21 12.58
C ARG A 137 6.50 27.01 12.46
N SER A 138 7.14 27.78 11.58
CA SER A 138 8.59 27.81 11.45
C SER A 138 9.23 28.27 12.77
N ASP A 139 10.13 27.48 13.33
CA ASP A 139 10.96 27.84 14.50
C ASP A 139 12.42 28.13 14.12
N SER A 140 12.82 27.82 12.89
CA SER A 140 14.14 28.17 12.38
C SER A 140 14.22 29.66 12.02
N PRO A 141 15.21 30.40 12.54
CA PRO A 141 15.51 31.78 12.12
C PRO A 141 15.78 31.90 10.61
N VAL A 142 16.41 30.89 10.00
CA VAL A 142 16.74 30.89 8.56
C VAL A 142 15.49 30.95 7.70
N TYR A 143 14.50 30.10 7.99
CA TYR A 143 13.26 30.03 7.22
C TYR A 143 12.27 31.16 7.57
N GLN A 144 12.38 31.74 8.78
CA GLN A 144 11.64 32.95 9.15
C GLN A 144 12.15 34.17 8.38
N LEU A 145 13.48 34.31 8.23
CA LEU A 145 14.10 35.43 7.50
C LEU A 145 14.10 35.25 5.98
N LEU A 146 14.07 34.00 5.50
CA LEU A 146 14.05 33.65 4.08
C LEU A 146 12.78 32.85 3.73
N PRO A 147 11.59 33.47 3.68
CA PRO A 147 10.31 32.77 3.55
C PRO A 147 10.12 32.03 2.22
N GLN A 148 10.95 32.32 1.21
CA GLN A 148 10.95 31.62 -0.09
C GLN A 148 11.91 30.42 -0.13
N LEU A 149 12.74 30.23 0.89
CA LEU A 149 13.67 29.10 0.94
C LEU A 149 12.90 27.80 1.14
N LYS A 150 13.09 26.85 0.22
CA LYS A 150 12.51 25.51 0.32
C LYS A 150 13.50 24.59 1.04
N ALA A 151 13.04 23.95 2.10
CA ALA A 151 13.85 22.97 2.81
C ALA A 151 14.15 21.77 1.91
N PRO A 152 15.36 21.18 2.00
CA PRO A 152 15.68 19.94 1.30
C PRO A 152 14.76 18.81 1.78
N ASP A 153 14.37 17.93 0.87
CA ASP A 153 13.56 16.77 1.22
C ASP A 153 14.39 15.77 2.05
N PRO A 154 14.03 15.50 3.33
CA PRO A 154 14.76 14.56 4.17
C PRO A 154 14.78 13.13 3.60
N SER A 155 13.86 12.79 2.68
CA SER A 155 13.82 11.49 2.00
C SER A 155 15.14 11.17 1.27
N VAL A 156 15.81 12.18 0.73
CA VAL A 156 17.07 12.02 -0.03
C VAL A 156 18.20 11.50 0.86
N LEU A 157 18.14 11.78 2.16
CA LEU A 157 19.13 11.34 3.14
C LEU A 157 18.75 10.02 3.82
N LYS A 158 17.57 9.48 3.55
CA LYS A 158 17.13 8.18 4.04
C LYS A 158 17.62 7.07 3.09
N VAL A 159 18.86 6.65 3.29
CA VAL A 159 19.47 5.57 2.51
C VAL A 159 18.82 4.23 2.86
N VAL A 160 18.14 3.64 1.88
CA VAL A 160 17.65 2.25 1.92
C VAL A 160 18.83 1.32 1.65
N PRO A 161 19.04 0.25 2.45
CA PRO A 161 20.07 -0.74 2.20
C PRO A 161 19.98 -1.29 0.77
N ARG A 162 21.12 -1.36 0.08
CA ARG A 162 21.17 -1.78 -1.33
C ARG A 162 20.57 -3.17 -1.53
N ASP A 163 20.92 -4.11 -0.65
CA ASP A 163 20.43 -5.49 -0.68
C ASP A 163 18.92 -5.58 -0.45
N PHE A 164 18.34 -4.75 0.42
CA PHE A 164 16.88 -4.63 0.56
C PHE A 164 16.25 -4.17 -0.77
N GLY A 165 16.81 -3.13 -1.40
CA GLY A 165 16.33 -2.64 -2.69
C GLY A 165 16.40 -3.70 -3.80
N GLU A 166 17.47 -4.50 -3.83
CA GLU A 166 17.64 -5.61 -4.76
C GLU A 166 16.59 -6.71 -4.55
N GLU A 167 16.26 -7.07 -3.30
CA GLU A 167 15.18 -8.03 -3.01
C GLU A 167 13.79 -7.49 -3.37
N VAL A 168 13.52 -6.19 -3.17
CA VAL A 168 12.26 -5.56 -3.67
C VAL A 168 12.15 -5.67 -5.18
N GLN A 169 13.24 -5.39 -5.92
CA GLN A 169 13.23 -5.52 -7.38
C GLN A 169 13.10 -6.98 -7.84
N ARG A 170 13.74 -7.93 -7.15
CA ARG A 170 13.58 -9.36 -7.43
C ARG A 170 12.13 -9.78 -7.23
N ALA A 171 11.54 -9.49 -6.07
CA ALA A 171 10.16 -9.82 -5.76
C ALA A 171 9.19 -9.19 -6.77
N ARG A 172 9.43 -7.95 -7.20
CA ARG A 172 8.67 -7.29 -8.27
C ARG A 172 8.77 -8.06 -9.59
N ARG A 173 9.99 -8.33 -10.08
CA ARG A 173 10.21 -8.97 -11.39
C ARG A 173 9.65 -10.39 -11.45
N GLU A 174 9.69 -11.10 -10.33
CA GLU A 174 9.20 -12.48 -10.22
C GLU A 174 7.74 -12.58 -9.77
N GLY A 175 7.03 -11.45 -9.59
CA GLY A 175 5.61 -11.46 -9.22
C GLY A 175 5.33 -11.93 -7.80
N ARG A 176 6.31 -11.91 -6.89
CA ARG A 176 6.21 -12.42 -5.52
C ARG A 176 5.51 -11.43 -4.59
N ARG A 177 4.17 -11.38 -4.69
CA ARG A 177 3.32 -10.45 -3.94
C ARG A 177 3.44 -10.61 -2.41
N GLY A 178 3.54 -11.85 -1.92
CA GLY A 178 3.71 -12.15 -0.49
C GLY A 178 5.04 -11.65 0.05
N ASP A 179 6.13 -11.87 -0.69
CA ASP A 179 7.48 -11.40 -0.34
C ASP A 179 7.51 -9.87 -0.18
N LEU A 180 6.82 -9.14 -1.07
CA LEU A 180 6.72 -7.68 -0.93
C LEU A 180 6.00 -7.26 0.36
N ARG A 181 5.01 -8.02 0.84
CA ARG A 181 4.35 -7.69 2.12
C ARG A 181 5.25 -8.01 3.32
N LEU A 182 6.03 -9.08 3.25
CA LEU A 182 7.08 -9.34 4.23
C LEU A 182 8.11 -8.20 4.27
N LEU A 183 8.61 -7.76 3.11
CA LEU A 183 9.57 -6.66 3.03
C LEU A 183 8.98 -5.35 3.58
N ALA A 184 7.70 -5.04 3.32
CA ALA A 184 7.02 -3.90 3.95
C ALA A 184 6.95 -4.02 5.48
N TYR A 185 6.74 -5.23 6.00
CA TYR A 185 6.73 -5.47 7.44
C TYR A 185 8.13 -5.26 8.06
N GLU A 186 9.17 -5.79 7.42
CA GLU A 186 10.57 -5.74 7.86
C GLU A 186 11.19 -4.33 7.87
N THR A 187 10.56 -3.34 7.23
CA THR A 187 10.98 -1.94 7.33
C THR A 187 10.68 -1.31 8.69
N HIS A 188 9.88 -1.97 9.54
CA HIS A 188 9.43 -1.40 10.80
C HIS A 188 10.55 -1.00 11.75
N GLY A 189 10.47 0.24 12.23
CA GLY A 189 11.42 0.79 13.19
C GLY A 189 12.79 1.11 12.58
N LYS A 190 12.96 0.97 11.26
CA LYS A 190 14.21 1.30 10.58
C LYS A 190 14.25 2.81 10.26
N PRO A 191 15.41 3.48 10.33
CA PRO A 191 15.52 4.91 9.99
C PRO A 191 15.11 5.25 8.54
N TRP A 192 15.18 4.26 7.65
CA TRP A 192 14.79 4.35 6.25
C TRP A 192 13.39 3.79 5.97
N GLU A 193 12.57 3.53 7.00
CA GLU A 193 11.24 2.91 6.89
C GLU A 193 10.38 3.54 5.79
N SER A 194 10.30 4.87 5.72
CA SER A 194 9.51 5.58 4.70
C SER A 194 9.97 5.28 3.28
N GLU A 195 11.27 5.29 3.02
CA GLU A 195 11.79 5.03 1.67
C GLU A 195 11.69 3.56 1.30
N GLY A 196 11.88 2.66 2.28
CA GLY A 196 11.64 1.23 2.11
C GLY A 196 10.18 0.92 1.77
N LEU A 197 9.23 1.48 2.51
CA LEU A 197 7.79 1.37 2.24
C LEU A 197 7.44 1.95 0.88
N ARG A 198 8.02 3.09 0.48
CA ARG A 198 7.78 3.69 -0.84
C ARG A 198 8.28 2.80 -1.98
N ALA A 199 9.47 2.19 -1.83
CA ALA A 199 9.99 1.23 -2.81
C ALA A 199 9.09 -0.01 -2.93
N VAL A 200 8.68 -0.58 -1.80
CA VAL A 200 7.80 -1.75 -1.73
C VAL A 200 6.40 -1.45 -2.25
N GLY A 201 5.80 -0.34 -1.84
CA GLY A 201 4.46 0.09 -2.25
C GLY A 201 4.37 0.32 -3.75
N ARG A 202 5.39 0.93 -4.36
CA ARG A 202 5.50 1.06 -5.83
C ARG A 202 5.57 -0.31 -6.52
N ALA A 203 6.34 -1.25 -5.97
CA ALA A 203 6.42 -2.61 -6.49
C ALA A 203 5.08 -3.37 -6.38
N GLN A 204 4.39 -3.26 -5.24
CA GLN A 204 3.07 -3.87 -5.02
C GLN A 204 2.02 -3.27 -5.96
N PHE A 205 2.02 -1.95 -6.13
CA PHE A 205 1.13 -1.24 -7.05
C PHE A 205 1.34 -1.72 -8.50
N ALA A 206 2.60 -1.82 -8.94
CA ALA A 206 2.94 -2.34 -10.27
C ALA A 206 2.45 -3.79 -10.49
N LEU A 207 2.47 -4.63 -9.45
CA LEU A 207 1.97 -6.01 -9.50
C LEU A 207 0.45 -6.14 -9.29
N LYS A 208 -0.28 -5.02 -9.20
CA LYS A 208 -1.70 -4.97 -8.86
C LYS A 208 -2.03 -5.67 -7.53
N ALA A 209 -1.07 -5.72 -6.60
CA ALA A 209 -1.23 -6.31 -5.27
C ALA A 209 -1.91 -5.31 -4.32
N TYR A 210 -3.14 -4.91 -4.66
CA TYR A 210 -3.82 -3.75 -4.06
C TYR A 210 -4.03 -3.89 -2.54
N GLY A 211 -4.30 -5.08 -2.01
CA GLY A 211 -4.42 -5.29 -0.56
C GLY A 211 -3.13 -4.95 0.20
N GLY A 212 -1.97 -5.45 -0.26
CA GLY A 212 -0.68 -5.11 0.33
C GLY A 212 -0.27 -3.65 0.10
N ALA A 213 -0.56 -3.11 -1.10
CA ALA A 213 -0.31 -1.71 -1.42
C ALA A 213 -1.08 -0.76 -0.51
N LYS A 214 -2.35 -1.07 -0.20
CA LYS A 214 -3.20 -0.30 0.72
C LYS A 214 -2.52 -0.14 2.07
N GLU A 215 -2.17 -1.25 2.72
CA GLU A 215 -1.51 -1.25 4.03
C GLU A 215 -0.18 -0.48 4.00
N THR A 216 0.63 -0.72 2.96
CA THR A 216 1.95 -0.10 2.80
C THR A 216 1.89 1.42 2.65
N PHE A 217 1.00 1.94 1.80
CA PHE A 217 0.84 3.38 1.61
C PHE A 217 0.08 4.04 2.78
N GLN A 218 -0.87 3.35 3.43
CA GLN A 218 -1.51 3.86 4.66
C GLN A 218 -0.47 4.10 5.74
N ARG A 219 0.47 3.17 5.91
CA ARG A 219 1.57 3.31 6.88
C ARG A 219 2.52 4.46 6.59
N LEU A 220 2.70 4.85 5.32
CA LEU A 220 3.41 6.09 4.98
C LEU A 220 2.66 7.34 5.48
N LEU A 221 1.33 7.32 5.41
CA LEU A 221 0.49 8.41 5.87
C LEU A 221 0.45 8.53 7.40
N ASP A 222 0.74 7.47 8.16
CA ASP A 222 0.86 7.54 9.62
C ASP A 222 1.95 8.53 10.07
N THR A 223 3.00 8.70 9.25
CA THR A 223 4.10 9.63 9.52
C THR A 223 3.95 10.95 8.77
N ASN A 224 3.49 10.91 7.51
CA ASN A 224 3.25 12.10 6.70
C ASN A 224 1.88 12.04 6.03
N PRO A 225 0.80 12.52 6.70
CA PRO A 225 -0.56 12.49 6.15
C PRO A 225 -0.71 13.24 4.82
N LYS A 226 0.19 14.19 4.52
CA LYS A 226 0.19 15.02 3.31
C LYS A 226 1.12 14.49 2.21
N ASP A 227 1.65 13.27 2.32
CA ASP A 227 2.46 12.67 1.27
C ASP A 227 1.62 12.51 -0.01
N VAL A 228 2.00 13.26 -1.06
CA VAL A 228 1.24 13.33 -2.31
C VAL A 228 1.30 12.02 -3.08
N GLU A 229 2.46 11.35 -3.13
CA GLU A 229 2.60 10.07 -3.83
C GLU A 229 1.76 8.99 -3.14
N ALA A 230 1.84 8.90 -1.82
CA ALA A 230 1.07 7.91 -1.06
C ALA A 230 -0.44 8.13 -1.20
N ASN A 231 -0.94 9.37 -1.10
CA ASN A 231 -2.36 9.66 -1.30
C ASN A 231 -2.83 9.37 -2.74
N LEU A 232 -2.04 9.76 -3.75
CA LEU A 232 -2.33 9.47 -5.16
C LEU A 232 -2.44 7.95 -5.43
N ARG A 233 -1.48 7.17 -4.92
CA ARG A 233 -1.48 5.72 -5.07
C ARG A 233 -2.63 5.08 -4.29
N LEU A 234 -2.90 5.54 -3.08
CA LEU A 234 -4.03 5.06 -2.28
C LEU A 234 -5.37 5.33 -2.95
N ALA A 235 -5.56 6.49 -3.55
CA ALA A 235 -6.78 6.78 -4.27
C ALA A 235 -7.08 5.70 -5.33
N THR A 236 -6.08 5.35 -6.15
CA THR A 236 -6.23 4.28 -7.15
C THR A 236 -6.44 2.91 -6.49
N VAL A 237 -5.69 2.60 -5.42
CA VAL A 237 -5.83 1.33 -4.68
C VAL A 237 -7.24 1.16 -4.10
N TYR A 238 -7.78 2.19 -3.46
CA TYR A 238 -9.13 2.18 -2.91
C TYR A 238 -10.18 1.96 -4.00
N GLN A 239 -10.08 2.69 -5.12
CA GLN A 239 -10.94 2.51 -6.29
C GLN A 239 -10.92 1.05 -6.79
N LYS A 240 -9.74 0.44 -6.89
CA LYS A 240 -9.57 -0.95 -7.35
C LYS A 240 -10.07 -2.00 -6.36
N LEU A 241 -10.12 -1.65 -5.08
CA LEU A 241 -10.72 -2.48 -4.02
C LEU A 241 -12.22 -2.23 -3.84
N GLY A 242 -12.83 -1.33 -4.64
CA GLY A 242 -14.25 -0.99 -4.56
C GLY A 242 -14.61 0.05 -3.50
N ASP A 243 -13.63 0.60 -2.77
CA ASP A 243 -13.80 1.63 -1.75
C ASP A 243 -13.78 3.03 -2.39
N ILE A 244 -14.90 3.42 -2.98
CA ILE A 244 -15.02 4.71 -3.67
C ILE A 244 -14.88 5.89 -2.70
N THR A 245 -15.41 5.78 -1.49
CA THR A 245 -15.32 6.82 -0.46
C THR A 245 -13.88 7.05 -0.02
N GLY A 246 -13.14 5.98 0.28
CA GLY A 246 -11.71 6.06 0.59
C GLY A 246 -10.90 6.67 -0.56
N SER A 247 -11.27 6.35 -1.80
CA SER A 247 -10.66 6.96 -2.98
C SER A 247 -10.90 8.48 -3.05
N GLU A 248 -12.13 8.96 -2.85
CA GLU A 248 -12.43 10.40 -2.90
C GLU A 248 -11.70 11.17 -1.80
N ILE A 249 -11.64 10.64 -0.57
CA ILE A 249 -10.89 11.26 0.54
C ILE A 249 -9.41 11.41 0.19
N ALA A 250 -8.80 10.39 -0.41
CA ALA A 250 -7.40 10.43 -0.84
C ALA A 250 -7.17 11.43 -2.00
N ILE A 251 -8.15 11.56 -2.92
CA ILE A 251 -8.12 12.56 -4.00
C ILE A 251 -8.13 13.97 -3.43
N GLU A 252 -9.03 14.28 -2.47
CA GLU A 252 -9.10 15.63 -1.89
C GLU A 252 -7.79 16.03 -1.23
N ARG A 253 -7.12 15.11 -0.53
CA ARG A 253 -5.80 15.36 0.07
C ARG A 253 -4.73 15.72 -0.95
N VAL A 254 -4.80 15.18 -2.18
CA VAL A 254 -3.89 15.55 -3.26
C VAL A 254 -4.27 16.92 -3.82
N ILE A 255 -5.55 17.20 -4.03
CA ILE A 255 -6.02 18.50 -4.55
C ILE A 255 -5.67 19.64 -3.60
N ASP A 256 -5.86 19.45 -2.29
CA ASP A 256 -5.58 20.43 -1.25
C ASP A 256 -4.08 20.62 -0.96
N SER A 257 -3.22 19.75 -1.48
CA SER A 257 -1.78 19.82 -1.24
C SER A 257 -1.12 20.91 -2.10
N PRO A 258 -0.40 21.88 -1.50
CA PRO A 258 0.30 22.91 -2.26
C PRO A 258 1.50 22.35 -3.06
N ASN A 259 1.88 21.09 -2.82
CA ASN A 259 3.01 20.42 -3.48
C ASN A 259 2.59 19.58 -4.69
N SER A 260 1.30 19.55 -5.04
CA SER A 260 0.80 18.76 -6.17
C SER A 260 1.21 19.38 -7.50
N SER A 261 1.83 18.57 -8.36
CA SER A 261 2.14 18.97 -9.74
C SER A 261 0.90 18.93 -10.63
N ARG A 262 0.96 19.61 -11.79
CA ARG A 262 -0.14 19.62 -12.76
C ARG A 262 -0.50 18.20 -13.24
N ASP A 263 0.49 17.35 -13.49
CA ASP A 263 0.26 15.98 -13.96
C ASP A 263 -0.42 15.12 -12.89
N GLN A 264 -0.03 15.30 -11.62
CA GLN A 264 -0.70 14.63 -10.50
C GLN A 264 -2.15 15.12 -10.33
N LEU A 265 -2.40 16.41 -10.51
CA LEU A 265 -3.76 16.97 -10.51
C LEU A 265 -4.60 16.37 -11.65
N ALA A 266 -4.05 16.28 -12.87
CA ALA A 266 -4.70 15.62 -13.99
C ALA A 266 -5.06 14.15 -13.67
N GLU A 267 -4.14 13.39 -13.06
CA GLU A 267 -4.36 12.00 -12.67
C GLU A 267 -5.48 11.84 -11.63
N VAL A 268 -5.51 12.69 -10.59
CA VAL A 268 -6.55 12.59 -9.54
C VAL A 268 -7.92 13.07 -10.01
N PHE A 269 -8.00 14.10 -10.85
CA PHE A 269 -9.28 14.49 -11.46
C PHE A 269 -9.81 13.40 -12.39
N ALA A 270 -8.93 12.75 -13.17
CA ALA A 270 -9.34 11.61 -14.00
C ALA A 270 -9.80 10.41 -13.15
N LEU A 271 -9.20 10.22 -11.97
CA LEU A 271 -9.65 9.20 -11.02
C LEU A 271 -10.99 9.55 -10.37
N ARG A 272 -11.20 10.81 -9.95
CA ARG A 272 -12.50 11.31 -9.46
C ARG A 272 -13.58 11.08 -10.50
N ALA A 273 -13.29 11.40 -11.76
CA ALA A 273 -14.22 11.18 -12.85
C ALA A 273 -14.60 9.70 -13.03
N ARG A 274 -13.62 8.78 -12.90
CA ARG A 274 -13.87 7.32 -12.90
C ARG A 274 -14.75 6.89 -11.73
N ASN A 275 -14.52 7.42 -10.53
CA ASN A 275 -15.34 7.13 -9.36
C ASN A 275 -16.80 7.58 -9.57
N LYS A 276 -17.00 8.80 -10.08
CA LYS A 276 -18.33 9.32 -10.40
C LYS A 276 -19.01 8.51 -11.50
N LYS A 277 -18.29 8.14 -12.56
CA LYS A 277 -18.79 7.27 -13.65
C LYS A 277 -19.18 5.87 -13.13
N GLU A 278 -18.43 5.32 -12.18
CA GLU A 278 -18.74 4.04 -11.53
C GLU A 278 -20.01 4.14 -10.66
N LEU A 279 -20.14 5.20 -9.85
CA LEU A 279 -21.37 5.45 -9.08
C LEU A 279 -22.58 5.64 -9.99
N TRP A 280 -22.41 6.38 -11.09
CA TRP A 280 -23.43 6.53 -12.12
C TRP A 280 -23.86 5.17 -12.69
N ARG A 281 -22.91 4.31 -13.10
CA ARG A 281 -23.20 2.95 -13.59
C ARG A 281 -23.97 2.11 -12.57
N ARG A 282 -23.55 2.14 -11.29
CA ARG A 282 -24.27 1.43 -10.21
C ARG A 282 -25.71 1.92 -10.07
N ALA A 283 -25.97 3.22 -10.20
CA ALA A 283 -27.33 3.77 -10.17
C ALA A 283 -28.18 3.29 -11.36
N LEU A 284 -27.58 3.09 -12.54
CA LEU A 284 -28.26 2.48 -13.69
C LEU A 284 -28.64 1.02 -13.42
N ASP A 285 -27.79 0.27 -12.73
CA ASP A 285 -28.02 -1.16 -12.45
C ASP A 285 -28.94 -1.40 -11.23
N ALA A 286 -29.06 -0.43 -10.32
CA ALA A 286 -29.84 -0.56 -9.08
C ALA A 286 -31.38 -0.43 -9.24
N GLY A 287 -31.89 -0.05 -10.41
CA GLY A 287 -33.34 0.02 -10.65
C GLY A 287 -33.95 -1.34 -10.97
N PRO A 288 -35.29 -1.44 -10.98
CA PRO A 288 -35.97 -2.67 -11.37
C PRO A 288 -35.49 -3.12 -12.76
N PRO A 289 -35.38 -4.44 -13.03
CA PRO A 289 -35.06 -4.96 -14.35
C PRO A 289 -35.97 -4.28 -15.37
N ALA A 290 -35.39 -3.49 -16.27
CA ALA A 290 -36.16 -2.56 -17.09
C ALA A 290 -37.12 -3.34 -17.99
N ALA A 291 -38.42 -3.21 -17.76
CA ALA A 291 -39.45 -3.59 -18.73
C ALA A 291 -39.54 -2.59 -19.90
N ASP A 292 -38.95 -1.39 -19.74
CA ASP A 292 -38.99 -0.27 -20.69
C ASP A 292 -37.63 0.46 -20.80
N PRO A 293 -37.03 0.58 -22.00
CA PRO A 293 -35.83 1.38 -22.29
C PRO A 293 -35.89 2.85 -21.84
N GLN A 294 -37.07 3.49 -21.82
CA GLN A 294 -37.17 4.89 -21.40
C GLN A 294 -36.85 5.07 -19.90
N SER A 295 -37.10 4.05 -19.08
CA SER A 295 -36.80 4.07 -17.64
C SER A 295 -35.31 4.16 -17.33
N ILE A 296 -34.45 3.47 -18.08
CA ILE A 296 -32.99 3.53 -17.87
C ILE A 296 -32.42 4.86 -18.37
N GLN A 297 -32.95 5.40 -19.48
CA GLN A 297 -32.55 6.70 -20.04
C GLN A 297 -32.87 7.85 -19.07
N THR A 298 -34.08 7.86 -18.49
CA THR A 298 -34.49 8.85 -17.47
C THR A 298 -33.58 8.79 -16.25
N ARG A 299 -33.33 7.60 -15.70
CA ARG A 299 -32.40 7.44 -14.56
C ARG A 299 -30.99 7.90 -14.89
N ALA A 300 -30.51 7.60 -16.09
CA ALA A 300 -29.19 8.01 -16.54
C ALA A 300 -29.04 9.53 -16.63
N LEU A 301 -30.08 10.23 -17.12
CA LEU A 301 -30.08 11.67 -17.28
C LEU A 301 -30.21 12.41 -15.95
N GLN A 302 -31.06 11.91 -15.04
CA GLN A 302 -31.32 12.54 -13.74
C GLN A 302 -30.20 12.32 -12.72
N ALA A 303 -29.35 11.31 -12.91
CA ALA A 303 -28.27 11.00 -11.98
C ALA A 303 -27.19 12.11 -12.01
N PRO A 304 -26.96 12.83 -10.90
CA PRO A 304 -26.00 13.94 -10.85
C PRO A 304 -24.55 13.48 -11.12
N GLU A 305 -24.26 12.19 -10.90
CA GLU A 305 -22.96 11.59 -11.15
C GLU A 305 -22.54 11.68 -12.63
N LEU A 306 -23.47 11.77 -13.58
CA LEU A 306 -23.16 11.93 -15.00
C LEU A 306 -22.44 13.27 -15.25
N GLU A 307 -23.01 14.36 -14.74
CA GLU A 307 -22.44 15.70 -14.86
C GLU A 307 -21.16 15.85 -14.02
N GLN A 308 -21.14 15.30 -12.81
CA GLN A 308 -19.94 15.29 -11.97
C GLN A 308 -18.77 14.55 -12.63
N ALA A 309 -19.03 13.40 -13.25
CA ALA A 309 -18.02 12.63 -13.98
C ALA A 309 -17.53 13.39 -15.22
N GLN A 310 -18.45 13.99 -15.98
CA GLN A 310 -18.12 14.83 -17.13
C GLN A 310 -17.19 15.98 -16.72
N ALA A 311 -17.58 16.78 -15.74
CA ALA A 311 -16.83 17.93 -15.28
C ALA A 311 -15.45 17.55 -14.75
N ALA A 312 -15.36 16.45 -13.98
CA ALA A 312 -14.08 15.96 -13.46
C ALA A 312 -13.13 15.47 -14.59
N TYR A 313 -13.65 14.81 -15.64
CA TYR A 313 -12.81 14.45 -16.80
C TYR A 313 -12.35 15.67 -17.58
N ALA A 314 -13.22 16.69 -17.75
CA ALA A 314 -12.85 17.94 -18.42
C ALA A 314 -11.77 18.70 -17.62
N ALA A 315 -11.90 18.76 -16.29
CA ALA A 315 -10.89 19.32 -15.40
C ALA A 315 -9.55 18.55 -15.46
N ALA A 316 -9.60 17.21 -15.51
CA ALA A 316 -8.40 16.40 -15.69
C ALA A 316 -7.66 16.76 -16.99
N PHE A 317 -8.39 16.90 -18.09
CA PHE A 317 -7.81 17.27 -19.38
C PHE A 317 -7.27 18.70 -19.42
N SER A 318 -7.88 19.65 -18.71
CA SER A 318 -7.38 21.03 -18.66
C SER A 318 -6.07 21.16 -17.87
N HIS A 319 -5.81 20.26 -16.91
CA HIS A 319 -4.54 20.19 -16.21
C HIS A 319 -3.38 19.69 -17.09
N ASP A 320 -3.63 18.69 -17.94
CA ASP A 320 -2.70 18.16 -18.95
C ASP A 320 -3.39 17.88 -20.29
N LEU A 321 -3.13 18.75 -21.28
CA LEU A 321 -3.69 18.63 -22.63
C LEU A 321 -3.07 17.49 -23.45
N ASN A 322 -2.06 16.79 -22.95
CA ASN A 322 -1.53 15.56 -23.55
C ASN A 322 -2.27 14.31 -23.04
N ALA A 323 -3.09 14.43 -21.99
CA ALA A 323 -3.86 13.34 -21.44
C ALA A 323 -5.10 13.05 -22.29
N TYR A 324 -4.94 12.34 -23.40
CA TYR A 324 -6.05 12.05 -24.32
C TYR A 324 -7.21 11.25 -23.69
N TYR A 325 -6.92 10.37 -22.72
CA TYR A 325 -7.91 9.52 -22.06
C TYR A 325 -9.02 10.31 -21.32
N PRO A 326 -8.70 11.25 -20.40
CA PRO A 326 -9.74 12.05 -19.75
C PRO A 326 -10.51 12.90 -20.76
N GLY A 327 -9.86 13.49 -21.76
CA GLY A 327 -10.53 14.29 -22.79
C GLY A 327 -11.56 13.48 -23.60
N ALA A 328 -11.19 12.28 -24.04
CA ALA A 328 -12.12 11.39 -24.77
C ALA A 328 -13.30 10.94 -23.89
N ASN A 329 -13.06 10.66 -22.60
CA ASN A 329 -14.14 10.28 -21.68
C ASN A 329 -15.08 11.44 -21.35
N ALA A 330 -14.57 12.67 -21.22
CA ALA A 330 -15.42 13.86 -21.09
C ALA A 330 -16.35 14.02 -22.31
N LEU A 331 -15.82 13.91 -23.53
CA LEU A 331 -16.65 13.94 -24.75
C LEU A 331 -17.67 12.80 -24.79
N SER A 332 -17.30 11.61 -24.33
CA SER A 332 -18.20 10.46 -24.27
C SER A 332 -19.41 10.75 -23.38
N LEU A 333 -19.19 11.29 -22.18
CA LEU A 333 -20.27 11.61 -21.24
C LEU A 333 -21.10 12.81 -21.69
N MET A 334 -20.47 13.84 -22.28
CA MET A 334 -21.19 14.95 -22.91
C MET A 334 -22.11 14.47 -24.05
N THR A 335 -21.62 13.56 -24.89
CA THR A 335 -22.41 12.97 -25.99
C THR A 335 -23.64 12.24 -25.44
N ILE A 336 -23.48 11.47 -24.36
CA ILE A 336 -24.58 10.79 -23.68
C ILE A 336 -25.57 11.81 -23.11
N ARG A 337 -25.09 12.79 -22.33
CA ARG A 337 -25.95 13.81 -21.69
C ARG A 337 -26.75 14.63 -22.71
N ILE A 338 -26.09 15.13 -23.76
CA ILE A 338 -26.75 15.87 -24.85
C ILE A 338 -27.75 14.97 -25.60
N GLY A 339 -27.38 13.73 -25.89
CA GLY A 339 -28.26 12.77 -26.57
C GLY A 339 -29.53 12.47 -25.78
N LEU A 340 -29.38 12.21 -24.48
CA LEU A 340 -30.50 11.93 -23.58
C LEU A 340 -31.38 13.17 -23.36
N ALA A 341 -30.79 14.36 -23.15
CA ALA A 341 -31.55 15.60 -23.00
C ALA A 341 -32.44 15.91 -24.21
N ARG A 342 -31.94 15.63 -25.43
CA ARG A 342 -32.71 15.80 -26.67
C ARG A 342 -33.78 14.72 -26.86
N ALA A 343 -33.52 13.50 -26.42
CA ALA A 343 -34.48 12.39 -26.50
C ALA A 343 -35.60 12.50 -25.45
N LEU A 344 -35.33 13.14 -24.31
CA LEU A 344 -36.22 13.26 -23.17
C LEU A 344 -36.39 14.73 -22.72
N PRO A 345 -36.93 15.62 -23.57
CA PRO A 345 -37.03 17.05 -23.27
C PRO A 345 -37.84 17.33 -22.00
N ASP A 346 -38.92 16.58 -21.76
CA ASP A 346 -39.77 16.76 -20.56
C ASP A 346 -39.01 16.42 -19.27
N VAL A 347 -38.20 15.35 -19.30
CA VAL A 347 -37.36 14.95 -18.17
C VAL A 347 -36.26 15.98 -17.94
N TRP A 348 -35.62 16.45 -19.02
CA TRP A 348 -34.57 17.47 -18.94
C TRP A 348 -35.10 18.77 -18.35
N ASN A 349 -36.19 19.31 -18.88
CA ASN A 349 -36.76 20.58 -18.41
C ASN A 349 -37.17 20.52 -16.94
N ALA A 350 -37.72 19.38 -16.49
CA ALA A 350 -38.11 19.17 -15.10
C ALA A 350 -36.93 19.18 -14.10
N MET A 351 -35.68 19.12 -14.57
CA MET A 351 -34.49 19.22 -13.71
C MET A 351 -34.09 20.66 -13.38
N PHE A 352 -34.76 21.67 -13.97
CA PHE A 352 -34.42 23.08 -13.83
C PHE A 352 -35.61 23.90 -13.34
N GLU A 353 -35.32 25.10 -12.83
CA GLU A 353 -36.36 26.02 -12.31
C GLU A 353 -37.24 26.61 -13.43
N SER A 354 -36.74 26.66 -14.68
CA SER A 354 -37.49 27.11 -15.85
C SER A 354 -36.97 26.49 -17.14
N ASP A 355 -37.79 26.53 -18.20
CA ASP A 355 -37.42 26.07 -19.54
C ASP A 355 -36.23 26.87 -20.12
N GLU A 356 -36.12 28.16 -19.80
CA GLU A 356 -34.98 28.99 -20.21
C GLU A 356 -33.69 28.53 -19.53
N ALA A 357 -33.74 28.16 -18.25
CA ALA A 357 -32.60 27.62 -17.52
C ALA A 357 -32.17 26.26 -18.10
N ALA A 358 -33.14 25.39 -18.40
CA ALA A 358 -32.89 24.10 -19.05
C ALA A 358 -32.23 24.26 -20.43
N LYS A 359 -32.72 25.22 -21.22
CA LYS A 359 -32.13 25.55 -22.52
C LYS A 359 -30.71 26.09 -22.38
N ALA A 360 -30.48 27.05 -21.48
CA ALA A 360 -29.17 27.63 -21.25
C ALA A 360 -28.13 26.59 -20.81
N ALA A 361 -28.53 25.64 -19.95
CA ALA A 361 -27.66 24.53 -19.52
C ALA A 361 -27.30 23.58 -20.68
N LEU A 362 -28.25 23.27 -21.57
CA LEU A 362 -28.00 22.44 -22.75
C LEU A 362 -27.09 23.16 -23.75
N ASP A 363 -27.35 24.44 -24.02
CA ASP A 363 -26.55 25.29 -24.91
C ASP A 363 -25.10 25.42 -24.39
N LEU A 364 -24.91 25.62 -23.08
CA LEU A 364 -23.59 25.65 -22.45
C LEU A 364 -22.85 24.32 -22.63
N THR A 365 -23.51 23.20 -22.33
CA THR A 365 -22.91 21.86 -22.47
C THR A 365 -22.50 21.59 -23.93
N GLN A 366 -23.30 22.06 -24.89
CA GLN A 366 -22.99 21.92 -26.30
C GLN A 366 -21.80 22.80 -26.74
N SER A 367 -21.72 24.04 -26.25
CA SER A 367 -20.57 24.91 -26.47
C SER A 367 -19.27 24.31 -25.92
N GLU A 368 -19.31 23.78 -24.69
CA GLU A 368 -18.17 23.09 -24.08
C GLU A 368 -17.74 21.86 -24.89
N PHE A 369 -18.71 21.07 -25.38
CA PHE A 369 -18.45 19.93 -26.24
C PHE A 369 -17.72 20.34 -27.53
N GLU A 370 -18.14 21.43 -28.17
CA GLU A 370 -17.52 21.96 -29.39
C GLU A 370 -16.06 22.38 -29.14
N VAL A 371 -15.80 23.13 -28.08
CA VAL A 371 -14.43 23.55 -27.69
C VAL A 371 -13.54 22.34 -27.39
N LEU A 372 -14.05 21.37 -26.61
CA LEU A 372 -13.29 20.20 -26.21
C LEU A 372 -12.99 19.28 -27.39
N SER A 373 -13.94 19.14 -28.33
CA SER A 373 -13.84 18.20 -29.44
C SER A 373 -12.63 18.46 -30.35
N GLY A 374 -12.33 19.72 -30.67
CA GLY A 374 -11.13 20.08 -31.45
C GLY A 374 -9.83 19.76 -30.71
N SER A 375 -9.77 20.06 -29.42
CA SER A 375 -8.59 19.85 -28.58
C SER A 375 -8.26 18.36 -28.41
N VAL A 376 -9.27 17.54 -28.14
CA VAL A 376 -9.11 16.09 -27.97
C VAL A 376 -8.73 15.41 -29.29
N GLN A 377 -9.35 15.80 -30.42
CA GLN A 377 -8.98 15.28 -31.74
C GLN A 377 -7.50 15.56 -32.06
N LEU A 378 -7.02 16.78 -31.78
CA LEU A 378 -5.62 17.13 -32.02
C LEU A 378 -4.69 16.34 -31.09
N CYS A 379 -5.04 16.24 -29.80
CA CYS A 379 -4.28 15.49 -28.80
C CYS A 379 -4.09 14.02 -29.19
N VAL A 380 -5.20 13.32 -29.52
CA VAL A 380 -5.16 11.90 -29.90
C VAL A 380 -4.35 11.69 -31.19
N ARG A 381 -4.62 12.48 -32.24
CA ARG A 381 -3.89 12.37 -33.51
C ARG A 381 -2.40 12.64 -33.35
N SER A 382 -2.04 13.66 -32.58
CA SER A 382 -0.64 13.97 -32.26
C SER A 382 0.02 12.81 -31.53
N THR A 383 -0.65 12.22 -30.54
CA THR A 383 -0.14 11.08 -29.77
C THR A 383 0.07 9.85 -30.65
N VAL A 384 -0.91 9.49 -31.47
CA VAL A 384 -0.80 8.36 -32.41
C VAL A 384 0.36 8.59 -33.39
N GLY A 385 0.45 9.78 -33.98
CA GLY A 385 1.52 10.13 -34.92
C GLY A 385 2.91 10.11 -34.27
N TYR A 386 3.04 10.67 -33.06
CA TYR A 386 4.27 10.65 -32.28
C TYR A 386 4.72 9.22 -31.99
N LEU A 387 3.84 8.37 -31.47
CA LEU A 387 4.15 6.98 -31.16
C LEU A 387 4.54 6.19 -32.42
N GLN A 388 3.78 6.34 -33.52
CA GLN A 388 4.10 5.67 -34.79
C GLN A 388 5.46 6.08 -35.38
N ALA A 389 5.88 7.32 -35.17
CA ALA A 389 7.16 7.83 -35.67
C ALA A 389 8.38 7.33 -34.86
N GLN A 390 8.17 6.73 -33.68
CA GLN A 390 9.27 6.17 -32.89
C GLN A 390 9.88 4.95 -33.59
N ARG A 391 11.21 4.79 -33.47
CA ARG A 391 11.92 3.61 -34.01
C ARG A 391 11.45 2.30 -33.36
N SER A 392 11.02 2.36 -32.10
CA SER A 392 10.52 1.23 -31.34
C SER A 392 9.35 1.72 -30.47
N PRO A 393 8.14 1.79 -31.03
CA PRO A 393 6.98 2.28 -30.30
C PRO A 393 6.64 1.36 -29.13
N ASP A 394 6.17 1.94 -28.04
CA ASP A 394 5.43 1.19 -27.03
C ASP A 394 4.12 0.69 -27.67
N ALA A 395 4.07 -0.62 -27.95
CA ALA A 395 2.95 -1.26 -28.63
C ALA A 395 1.64 -1.14 -27.84
N GLU A 396 1.70 -1.17 -26.50
CA GLU A 396 0.53 -1.05 -25.66
C GLU A 396 -0.02 0.38 -25.68
N GLN A 397 0.85 1.38 -25.53
CA GLN A 397 0.44 2.79 -25.62
C GLN A 397 -0.13 3.13 -27.00
N LEU A 398 0.51 2.63 -28.07
CA LEU A 398 0.04 2.86 -29.43
C LEU A 398 -1.32 2.19 -29.68
N MET A 399 -1.53 0.98 -29.16
CA MET A 399 -2.82 0.30 -29.21
C MET A 399 -3.92 1.13 -28.53
N TRP A 400 -3.70 1.57 -27.28
CA TRP A 400 -4.68 2.38 -26.56
C TRP A 400 -4.97 3.72 -27.25
N ALA A 401 -3.94 4.39 -27.77
CA ALA A 401 -4.11 5.63 -28.52
C ALA A 401 -4.96 5.44 -29.79
N ARG A 402 -4.77 4.33 -30.53
CA ARG A 402 -5.59 3.98 -31.71
C ARG A 402 -7.03 3.63 -31.35
N ILE A 403 -7.25 2.91 -30.25
CA ILE A 403 -8.59 2.63 -29.74
C ILE A 403 -9.29 3.94 -29.37
N THR A 404 -8.59 4.85 -28.67
CA THR A 404 -9.17 6.16 -28.35
C THR A 404 -9.40 7.03 -29.60
N ASP A 405 -8.60 6.92 -30.66
CA ASP A 405 -8.91 7.58 -31.94
C ASP A 405 -10.21 7.05 -32.56
N ALA A 406 -10.44 5.73 -32.49
CA ALA A 406 -11.70 5.13 -32.90
C ALA A 406 -12.87 5.59 -32.02
N ASP A 407 -12.68 5.72 -30.70
CA ASP A 407 -13.69 6.27 -29.78
C ASP A 407 -14.02 7.73 -30.10
N VAL A 408 -13.02 8.57 -30.30
CA VAL A 408 -13.24 9.99 -30.65
C VAL A 408 -13.92 10.12 -32.02
N ALA A 409 -13.55 9.25 -32.98
CA ALA A 409 -14.28 9.13 -34.24
C ALA A 409 -15.73 8.70 -34.04
N PHE A 410 -15.97 7.75 -33.13
CA PHE A 410 -17.30 7.33 -32.72
C PHE A 410 -18.07 8.45 -32.06
N LEU A 411 -17.47 9.46 -31.44
CA LEU A 411 -18.24 10.55 -30.83
C LEU A 411 -18.57 11.67 -31.84
N LEU A 412 -17.64 11.94 -32.76
CA LEU A 412 -17.64 13.17 -33.56
C LEU A 412 -17.99 12.96 -35.04
N SER A 413 -17.90 11.73 -35.57
CA SER A 413 -18.16 11.44 -36.98
C SER A 413 -19.66 11.43 -37.31
N LYS A 414 -19.96 11.75 -38.57
CA LYS A 414 -21.28 11.61 -39.21
C LYS A 414 -21.41 10.36 -40.09
N ARG A 415 -20.39 9.49 -40.14
CA ARG A 415 -20.32 8.31 -41.03
C ARG A 415 -20.16 7.00 -40.24
N PRO A 416 -21.24 6.24 -39.98
CA PRO A 416 -21.20 5.01 -39.17
C PRO A 416 -20.19 3.96 -39.65
N LYS A 417 -20.25 3.58 -40.92
CA LYS A 417 -19.35 2.57 -41.50
C LYS A 417 -17.87 2.95 -41.42
N ALA A 418 -17.55 4.23 -41.52
CA ALA A 418 -16.16 4.70 -41.39
C ALA A 418 -15.64 4.55 -39.95
N VAL A 419 -16.51 4.74 -38.94
CA VAL A 419 -16.19 4.50 -37.53
C VAL A 419 -15.96 3.01 -37.29
N ALA A 420 -16.83 2.14 -37.81
CA ALA A 420 -16.67 0.70 -37.70
C ALA A 420 -15.33 0.21 -38.28
N GLN A 421 -14.90 0.75 -39.43
CA GLN A 421 -13.59 0.43 -39.99
C GLN A 421 -12.42 0.93 -39.11
N ARG A 422 -12.56 2.07 -38.42
CA ARG A 422 -11.55 2.52 -37.45
C ARG A 422 -11.43 1.58 -36.26
N TYR A 423 -12.56 1.11 -35.70
CA TYR A 423 -12.53 0.09 -34.66
C TYR A 423 -11.89 -1.21 -35.16
N ARG A 424 -12.21 -1.66 -36.39
CA ARG A 424 -11.58 -2.84 -36.98
C ARG A 424 -10.06 -2.69 -37.03
N ALA A 425 -9.58 -1.56 -37.55
CA ALA A 425 -8.14 -1.28 -37.65
C ALA A 425 -7.46 -1.20 -36.28
N ALA A 426 -8.13 -0.62 -35.27
CA ALA A 426 -7.58 -0.50 -33.91
C ALA A 426 -7.57 -1.83 -33.14
N LEU A 427 -8.55 -2.72 -33.39
CA LEU A 427 -8.78 -3.92 -32.58
C LEU A 427 -8.24 -5.22 -33.19
N THR A 428 -7.82 -5.23 -34.47
CA THR A 428 -7.37 -6.47 -35.16
C THR A 428 -6.24 -7.20 -34.43
N GLU A 429 -5.30 -6.46 -33.82
CA GLU A 429 -4.16 -6.99 -33.07
C GLU A 429 -4.26 -6.69 -31.56
N ALA A 430 -5.44 -6.27 -31.10
CA ALA A 430 -5.64 -5.88 -29.71
C ALA A 430 -5.78 -7.11 -28.80
N SER A 431 -5.41 -6.95 -27.54
CA SER A 431 -5.63 -7.99 -26.53
C SER A 431 -7.13 -8.18 -26.25
N GLY A 432 -7.53 -9.38 -25.80
CA GLY A 432 -8.93 -9.65 -25.40
C GLY A 432 -9.47 -8.67 -24.36
N PHE A 433 -8.61 -8.21 -23.44
CA PHE A 433 -8.95 -7.16 -22.47
C PHE A 433 -9.30 -5.82 -23.16
N ALA A 434 -8.49 -5.40 -24.14
CA ALA A 434 -8.72 -4.16 -24.87
C ALA A 434 -10.01 -4.23 -25.72
N ILE A 435 -10.29 -5.38 -26.33
CA ILE A 435 -11.55 -5.64 -27.04
C ILE A 435 -12.75 -5.56 -26.08
N SER A 436 -12.68 -6.19 -24.90
CA SER A 436 -13.74 -6.09 -23.89
C SER A 436 -13.95 -4.65 -23.42
N SER A 437 -12.87 -3.88 -23.22
CA SER A 437 -12.97 -2.48 -22.82
C SER A 437 -13.69 -1.63 -23.87
N ALA A 438 -13.41 -1.83 -25.16
CA ALA A 438 -14.11 -1.12 -26.23
C ALA A 438 -15.58 -1.56 -26.32
N ARG A 439 -15.85 -2.86 -26.17
CA ARG A 439 -17.21 -3.42 -26.12
C ARG A 439 -18.04 -2.81 -25.00
N GLU A 440 -17.56 -2.83 -23.77
CA GLU A 440 -18.27 -2.31 -22.59
C GLU A 440 -18.63 -0.82 -22.74
N GLN A 441 -17.77 -0.05 -23.42
CA GLN A 441 -18.05 1.34 -23.73
C GLN A 441 -19.18 1.47 -24.75
N LEU A 442 -19.17 0.70 -25.84
CA LEU A 442 -20.21 0.74 -26.87
C LEU A 442 -21.56 0.18 -26.36
N GLU A 443 -21.54 -0.87 -25.55
CA GLU A 443 -22.74 -1.45 -24.90
C GLU A 443 -23.41 -0.45 -23.95
N LEU A 444 -22.64 0.43 -23.30
CA LEU A 444 -23.22 1.53 -22.53
C LEU A 444 -24.02 2.50 -23.41
N PHE A 445 -23.53 2.84 -24.61
CA PHE A 445 -24.29 3.65 -25.56
C PHE A 445 -25.50 2.89 -26.12
N GLU A 446 -25.37 1.59 -26.39
CA GLU A 446 -26.47 0.70 -26.80
C GLU A 446 -27.61 0.73 -25.77
N ARG A 447 -27.27 0.49 -24.49
CA ARG A 447 -28.21 0.48 -23.36
C ARG A 447 -28.96 1.80 -23.20
N LEU A 448 -28.34 2.92 -23.57
CA LEU A 448 -28.92 4.26 -23.45
C LEU A 448 -29.60 4.74 -24.74
N GLY A 449 -29.54 3.97 -25.83
CA GLY A 449 -30.11 4.35 -27.13
C GLY A 449 -29.42 5.58 -27.76
N VAL A 450 -28.22 5.95 -27.31
CA VAL A 450 -27.50 7.12 -27.82
C VAL A 450 -26.60 6.69 -28.98
N ARG A 451 -26.73 7.38 -30.13
CA ARG A 451 -25.97 7.07 -31.36
C ARG A 451 -26.19 5.64 -31.89
N ALA A 452 -27.43 5.14 -31.82
CA ALA A 452 -27.80 3.76 -32.15
C ALA A 452 -27.21 3.23 -33.48
N GLU A 453 -27.28 3.99 -34.57
CA GLU A 453 -26.73 3.56 -35.87
C GLU A 453 -25.22 3.29 -35.83
N PHE A 454 -24.46 4.10 -35.09
CA PHE A 454 -23.01 3.93 -34.97
C PHE A 454 -22.63 2.80 -34.03
N VAL A 455 -23.43 2.62 -32.97
CA VAL A 455 -23.25 1.54 -32.01
C VAL A 455 -23.45 0.20 -32.70
N ALA A 456 -24.50 0.04 -33.51
CA ALA A 456 -24.78 -1.19 -34.24
C ALA A 456 -23.61 -1.59 -35.17
N GLU A 457 -23.13 -0.65 -35.99
CA GLU A 457 -22.02 -0.88 -36.92
C GLU A 457 -20.69 -1.17 -36.18
N ALA A 458 -20.40 -0.46 -35.08
CA ALA A 458 -19.18 -0.66 -34.31
C ALA A 458 -19.19 -1.97 -33.51
N LEU A 459 -20.29 -2.28 -32.80
CA LEU A 459 -20.43 -3.51 -32.02
C LEU A 459 -20.38 -4.76 -32.89
N GLN A 460 -20.90 -4.70 -34.13
CA GLN A 460 -20.75 -5.80 -35.07
C GLN A 460 -19.27 -6.16 -35.27
N VAL A 461 -18.43 -5.15 -35.57
CA VAL A 461 -16.98 -5.36 -35.74
C VAL A 461 -16.31 -5.86 -34.47
N VAL A 462 -16.68 -5.31 -33.30
CA VAL A 462 -16.10 -5.75 -32.02
C VAL A 462 -16.45 -7.22 -31.74
N ARG A 463 -17.71 -7.62 -31.95
CA ARG A 463 -18.17 -9.01 -31.77
C ARG A 463 -17.52 -9.98 -32.77
N GLU A 464 -17.25 -9.55 -34.00
CA GLU A 464 -16.50 -10.34 -35.00
C GLU A 464 -15.05 -10.63 -34.57
N LEU A 465 -14.43 -9.68 -33.86
CA LEU A 465 -13.03 -9.75 -33.40
C LEU A 465 -12.89 -10.39 -32.01
N ASP A 466 -13.95 -10.38 -31.20
CA ASP A 466 -13.97 -10.96 -29.86
C ASP A 466 -14.05 -12.49 -29.92
N LYS A 467 -12.89 -13.13 -30.09
CA LYS A 467 -12.73 -14.60 -30.14
C LYS A 467 -12.41 -15.24 -28.79
N HIS A 468 -12.36 -14.46 -27.70
CA HIS A 468 -11.91 -14.95 -26.40
C HIS A 468 -13.13 -15.26 -25.52
N GLU A 469 -13.26 -16.51 -25.07
CA GLU A 469 -14.08 -16.79 -23.89
C GLU A 469 -13.56 -15.95 -22.73
N PRO A 470 -14.43 -15.35 -21.90
CA PRO A 470 -13.98 -14.60 -20.74
C PRO A 470 -13.17 -15.52 -19.84
N GLU A 471 -11.85 -15.35 -19.82
CA GLU A 471 -10.97 -15.96 -18.83
C GLU A 471 -11.41 -15.46 -17.46
N THR A 472 -12.27 -16.25 -16.81
CA THR A 472 -12.59 -16.05 -15.41
C THR A 472 -11.51 -16.81 -14.67
N PRO A 473 -10.50 -16.14 -14.07
CA PRO A 473 -9.49 -16.88 -13.33
C PRO A 473 -10.20 -17.69 -12.26
N ALA A 474 -9.85 -18.98 -12.15
CA ALA A 474 -10.39 -19.86 -11.12
C ALA A 474 -10.11 -19.23 -9.75
N LYS A 475 -11.12 -18.57 -9.18
CA LYS A 475 -11.03 -17.94 -7.87
C LYS A 475 -11.01 -19.06 -6.83
N HIS A 476 -9.85 -19.27 -6.20
CA HIS A 476 -9.85 -19.94 -4.90
C HIS A 476 -10.61 -19.02 -3.94
N SER A 477 -11.69 -19.51 -3.32
CA SER A 477 -12.43 -18.71 -2.35
C SER A 477 -11.69 -18.62 -1.02
N THR A 478 -10.91 -19.66 -0.68
CA THR A 478 -10.41 -19.84 0.69
C THR A 478 -8.96 -20.32 0.71
N VAL A 479 -8.15 -19.70 1.57
CA VAL A 479 -6.77 -20.12 1.87
C VAL A 479 -6.71 -20.60 3.32
N VAL A 480 -6.18 -21.80 3.53
CA VAL A 480 -5.89 -22.35 4.86
C VAL A 480 -4.39 -22.27 5.10
N LEU A 481 -3.98 -21.38 5.98
CA LEU A 481 -2.63 -21.34 6.53
C LEU A 481 -2.58 -22.28 7.74
N PHE A 482 -1.58 -23.17 7.79
CA PHE A 482 -1.43 -24.11 8.89
C PHE A 482 -0.12 -23.90 9.64
N THR A 483 -0.19 -24.06 10.96
CA THR A 483 0.98 -24.16 11.85
C THR A 483 0.69 -25.17 12.95
N GLY A 484 1.70 -25.92 13.39
CA GLY A 484 1.53 -26.81 14.52
C GLY A 484 2.83 -27.29 15.13
N HIS A 485 2.68 -28.10 16.17
CA HIS A 485 3.82 -28.63 16.90
C HIS A 485 4.64 -29.63 16.07
N ARG A 486 5.97 -29.52 16.20
CA ARG A 486 6.86 -30.62 15.88
C ARG A 486 6.64 -31.77 16.86
N VAL A 487 6.75 -33.01 16.38
CA VAL A 487 6.88 -34.17 17.28
C VAL A 487 8.09 -33.98 18.20
N ASP A 488 7.98 -34.52 19.39
CA ASP A 488 8.97 -34.39 20.44
C ASP A 488 10.26 -35.15 20.05
N GLU A 489 11.40 -34.51 20.26
CA GLU A 489 12.70 -35.17 20.11
C GLU A 489 12.88 -36.21 21.23
N PRO A 490 13.66 -37.27 20.98
CA PRO A 490 13.94 -38.28 21.99
C PRO A 490 14.47 -37.65 23.29
N GLY A 491 13.82 -37.93 24.42
CA GLY A 491 14.23 -37.43 25.74
C GLY A 491 13.69 -36.06 26.15
N ARG A 492 12.67 -35.52 25.48
CA ARG A 492 11.98 -34.29 25.93
C ARG A 492 11.35 -34.49 27.31
N ASN A 493 11.72 -33.65 28.29
CA ASN A 493 11.24 -33.74 29.68
C ASN A 493 9.73 -33.55 29.84
N THR A 494 9.14 -32.64 29.05
CA THR A 494 7.71 -32.34 29.08
C THR A 494 7.09 -32.68 27.72
N PRO A 495 6.44 -33.84 27.60
CA PRO A 495 5.77 -34.25 26.37
C PRO A 495 4.74 -33.21 25.92
N ARG A 496 4.70 -32.97 24.62
CA ARG A 496 3.80 -32.01 23.98
C ARG A 496 3.17 -32.63 22.74
N PHE A 497 3.98 -33.24 21.89
CA PHE A 497 3.53 -34.07 20.78
C PHE A 497 4.42 -35.31 20.73
N PRO A 498 4.09 -36.36 21.50
CA PRO A 498 4.88 -37.59 21.54
C PRO A 498 5.03 -38.22 20.15
N ASN A 499 6.20 -38.79 19.87
CA ASN A 499 6.48 -39.49 18.61
C ASN A 499 5.96 -40.95 18.68
N THR A 500 4.65 -41.10 18.94
CA THR A 500 3.95 -42.38 19.02
C THR A 500 2.87 -42.46 17.93
N ASP A 501 2.56 -43.67 17.45
CA ASP A 501 1.54 -43.85 16.41
C ASP A 501 0.15 -43.36 16.90
N ALA A 502 -0.15 -43.48 18.20
CA ALA A 502 -1.39 -42.98 18.80
C ALA A 502 -1.48 -41.45 18.75
N ALA A 503 -0.42 -40.74 19.16
CA ALA A 503 -0.38 -39.28 19.10
C ALA A 503 -0.41 -38.78 17.64
N GLU A 504 0.27 -39.46 16.72
CA GLU A 504 0.22 -39.15 15.30
C GLU A 504 -1.19 -39.30 14.71
N ALA A 505 -1.88 -40.42 15.01
CA ALA A 505 -3.23 -40.68 14.53
C ALA A 505 -4.23 -39.65 15.06
N GLU A 506 -4.14 -39.31 16.35
CA GLU A 506 -5.00 -38.31 16.95
C GLU A 506 -4.75 -36.90 16.38
N ALA A 507 -3.48 -36.51 16.22
CA ALA A 507 -3.14 -35.24 15.57
C ALA A 507 -3.68 -35.18 14.13
N LYS A 508 -3.56 -36.27 13.36
CA LYS A 508 -4.09 -36.34 11.98
C LYS A 508 -5.61 -36.22 11.96
N ARG A 509 -6.32 -36.86 12.91
CA ARG A 509 -7.78 -36.77 13.07
C ARG A 509 -8.22 -35.34 13.35
N LEU A 510 -7.59 -34.69 14.33
CA LEU A 510 -7.88 -33.30 14.72
C LEU A 510 -7.63 -32.31 13.56
N ILE A 511 -6.52 -32.47 12.84
CA ILE A 511 -6.22 -31.64 11.66
C ILE A 511 -7.27 -31.87 10.57
N ARG A 512 -7.62 -33.13 10.28
CA ARG A 512 -8.63 -33.49 9.28
C ARG A 512 -9.98 -32.84 9.57
N GLU A 513 -10.47 -32.93 10.80
CA GLU A 513 -11.75 -32.33 11.20
C GLU A 513 -11.78 -30.81 10.98
N ALA A 514 -10.69 -30.12 11.34
CA ALA A 514 -10.57 -28.68 11.11
C ALA A 514 -10.55 -28.34 9.61
N VAL A 515 -9.80 -29.09 8.80
CA VAL A 515 -9.70 -28.85 7.35
C VAL A 515 -11.01 -29.18 6.62
N GLU A 516 -11.69 -30.27 7.00
CA GLU A 516 -13.00 -30.66 6.42
C GLU A 516 -14.06 -29.59 6.70
N LYS A 517 -14.05 -29.02 7.90
CA LYS A 517 -14.94 -27.91 8.24
C LYS A 517 -14.70 -26.69 7.35
N GLU A 518 -13.45 -26.23 7.21
CA GLU A 518 -13.13 -25.09 6.33
C GLU A 518 -13.47 -25.41 4.86
N LYS A 519 -13.25 -26.64 4.42
CA LYS A 519 -13.63 -27.09 3.07
C LYS A 519 -15.15 -27.05 2.87
N SER A 520 -15.95 -27.44 3.86
CA SER A 520 -17.41 -27.40 3.77
C SER A 520 -17.99 -25.98 3.77
N GLU A 521 -17.31 -25.03 4.42
CA GLU A 521 -17.72 -23.63 4.50
C GLU A 521 -17.24 -22.79 3.29
N ALA A 522 -16.31 -23.32 2.47
CA ALA A 522 -15.75 -22.62 1.33
C ALA A 522 -16.75 -22.53 0.16
N ALA A 523 -17.01 -21.30 -0.31
CA ALA A 523 -17.87 -21.03 -1.47
C ALA A 523 -17.23 -21.39 -2.83
N GLY A 524 -16.06 -22.03 -2.84
CA GLY A 524 -15.25 -22.31 -4.02
C GLY A 524 -13.98 -23.10 -3.71
N GLY A 525 -12.95 -22.95 -4.54
CA GLY A 525 -11.69 -23.70 -4.39
C GLY A 525 -10.94 -23.35 -3.10
N ILE A 526 -10.35 -24.36 -2.47
CA ILE A 526 -9.54 -24.26 -1.25
C ILE A 526 -8.07 -24.59 -1.55
N ILE A 527 -7.15 -23.87 -0.92
CA ILE A 527 -5.70 -24.13 -1.00
C ILE A 527 -5.07 -24.15 0.40
N GLY A 528 -4.24 -25.16 0.66
CA GLY A 528 -3.48 -25.31 1.91
C GLY A 528 -2.07 -24.73 1.79
N ILE A 529 -1.61 -24.03 2.83
CA ILE A 529 -0.24 -23.49 2.93
C ILE A 529 0.33 -23.87 4.29
N ALA A 530 1.47 -24.52 4.31
CA ALA A 530 2.17 -24.86 5.54
C ALA A 530 3.68 -25.02 5.34
N GLY A 531 4.38 -25.13 6.48
CA GLY A 531 5.76 -25.55 6.54
C GLY A 531 5.96 -27.02 6.12
N GLY A 532 7.09 -27.58 6.51
CA GLY A 532 7.41 -29.00 6.26
C GLY A 532 8.04 -29.70 7.47
N ALA A 533 7.90 -29.15 8.67
CA ALA A 533 8.53 -29.72 9.86
C ALA A 533 7.91 -31.07 10.25
N SER A 534 8.70 -31.95 10.89
CA SER A 534 8.21 -33.25 11.38
C SER A 534 7.01 -33.09 12.31
N GLY A 535 5.97 -33.91 12.17
CA GLY A 535 4.75 -33.78 12.97
C GLY A 535 3.64 -33.05 12.20
N ALA A 536 3.10 -32.00 12.81
CA ALA A 536 1.84 -31.39 12.38
C ALA A 536 1.84 -30.87 10.94
N ASP A 537 2.92 -30.21 10.49
CA ASP A 537 3.00 -29.65 9.12
C ASP A 537 2.91 -30.74 8.05
N ILE A 538 3.67 -31.83 8.21
CA ILE A 538 3.62 -32.97 7.27
C ILE A 538 2.24 -33.63 7.31
N LEU A 539 1.66 -33.83 8.50
CA LEU A 539 0.32 -34.40 8.65
C LEU A 539 -0.76 -33.54 7.97
N PHE A 540 -0.64 -32.22 8.04
CA PHE A 540 -1.53 -31.31 7.31
C PHE A 540 -1.44 -31.49 5.80
N HIS A 541 -0.24 -31.57 5.22
CA HIS A 541 -0.09 -31.78 3.77
C HIS A 541 -0.62 -33.15 3.30
N GLU A 542 -0.52 -34.18 4.15
CA GLU A 542 -1.14 -35.48 3.89
C GLU A 542 -2.67 -35.42 3.97
N VAL A 543 -3.23 -34.68 4.94
CA VAL A 543 -4.67 -34.44 5.03
C VAL A 543 -5.17 -33.68 3.79
N CYS A 544 -4.44 -32.66 3.32
CA CYS A 544 -4.78 -31.97 2.08
C CYS A 544 -4.79 -32.93 0.88
N GLU A 545 -3.80 -33.81 0.78
CA GLU A 545 -3.73 -34.83 -0.26
C GLU A 545 -4.91 -35.80 -0.19
N ASP A 546 -5.20 -36.36 0.98
CA ASP A 546 -6.32 -37.26 1.21
C ASP A 546 -7.68 -36.61 0.85
N LEU A 547 -7.79 -35.28 0.97
CA LEU A 547 -8.99 -34.51 0.68
C LEU A 547 -9.02 -33.90 -0.73
N GLY A 548 -8.01 -34.14 -1.56
CA GLY A 548 -7.89 -33.54 -2.90
C GLY A 548 -7.76 -32.02 -2.89
N ILE A 549 -7.18 -31.45 -1.83
CA ILE A 549 -6.92 -30.01 -1.67
C ILE A 549 -5.53 -29.70 -2.19
N ALA A 550 -5.43 -28.74 -3.12
CA ALA A 550 -4.14 -28.24 -3.58
C ALA A 550 -3.36 -27.65 -2.39
N ALA A 551 -2.05 -27.91 -2.32
CA ALA A 551 -1.21 -27.46 -1.22
C ALA A 551 0.09 -26.83 -1.72
N ARG A 552 0.63 -25.88 -0.95
CA ARG A 552 1.94 -25.26 -1.19
C ARG A 552 2.84 -25.46 0.02
N LEU A 553 4.03 -25.98 -0.25
CA LEU A 553 5.06 -26.25 0.73
C LEU A 553 6.03 -25.08 0.82
N TYR A 554 6.16 -24.49 2.01
CA TYR A 554 7.07 -23.38 2.28
C TYR A 554 8.18 -23.82 3.24
N LEU A 555 9.44 -23.62 2.83
CA LEU A 555 10.60 -24.01 3.63
C LEU A 555 11.48 -22.81 3.93
N ALA A 556 11.94 -22.71 5.18
CA ALA A 556 12.86 -21.66 5.61
C ALA A 556 14.23 -21.77 4.92
N LEU A 557 14.63 -23.00 4.55
CA LEU A 557 15.94 -23.37 4.01
C LEU A 557 15.79 -24.35 2.84
N PRO A 558 16.85 -24.60 2.05
CA PRO A 558 16.85 -25.65 1.04
C PRO A 558 16.49 -27.02 1.65
N PRO A 559 15.86 -27.94 0.88
CA PRO A 559 15.25 -29.15 1.45
C PRO A 559 16.18 -30.02 2.32
N ASP A 560 17.44 -30.14 1.95
CA ASP A 560 18.48 -30.85 2.69
C ASP A 560 18.78 -30.20 4.05
N GLN A 561 19.01 -28.89 4.05
CA GLN A 561 19.29 -28.11 5.26
C GLN A 561 18.05 -28.01 6.17
N PHE A 562 16.87 -27.90 5.58
CA PHE A 562 15.60 -27.88 6.32
C PHE A 562 15.35 -29.24 6.99
N SER A 563 15.54 -30.34 6.25
CA SER A 563 15.40 -31.68 6.79
C SER A 563 16.33 -31.90 7.99
N ALA A 564 17.60 -31.54 7.87
CA ALA A 564 18.57 -31.64 8.96
C ALA A 564 18.15 -30.86 10.22
N ALA A 565 17.53 -29.69 10.05
CA ALA A 565 17.15 -28.81 11.17
C ALA A 565 15.79 -29.14 11.80
N SER A 566 14.81 -29.60 11.00
CA SER A 566 13.39 -29.62 11.43
C SER A 566 12.66 -30.94 11.17
N VAL A 567 13.34 -31.94 10.58
CA VAL A 567 12.72 -33.24 10.26
C VAL A 567 13.54 -34.41 10.79
N ALA A 568 14.83 -34.48 10.43
CA ALA A 568 15.73 -35.58 10.77
C ALA A 568 15.82 -35.88 12.28
N PRO A 569 15.78 -34.89 13.20
CA PRO A 569 15.76 -35.15 14.64
C PRO A 569 14.58 -36.04 15.11
N ALA A 570 13.48 -36.08 14.35
CA ALA A 570 12.32 -36.92 14.66
C ALA A 570 12.45 -38.38 14.19
N GLY A 571 13.53 -38.72 13.48
CA GLY A 571 13.84 -40.08 13.04
C GLY A 571 13.48 -40.40 11.58
N PRO A 572 13.86 -41.61 11.11
CA PRO A 572 13.85 -41.97 9.69
C PRO A 572 12.44 -42.03 9.08
N LYS A 573 11.41 -42.37 9.87
CA LYS A 573 10.00 -42.39 9.44
C LYS A 573 9.56 -41.02 8.91
N TRP A 574 9.93 -39.94 9.60
CA TRP A 574 9.59 -38.57 9.22
C TRP A 574 10.39 -38.07 8.03
N VAL A 575 11.67 -38.44 7.92
CA VAL A 575 12.50 -38.13 6.75
C VAL A 575 11.92 -38.76 5.48
N ALA A 576 11.47 -40.02 5.54
CA ALA A 576 10.83 -40.68 4.40
C ALA A 576 9.54 -39.98 3.95
N ARG A 577 8.69 -39.55 4.90
CA ARG A 577 7.47 -38.78 4.62
C ARG A 577 7.78 -37.41 4.00
N TYR A 578 8.76 -36.70 4.56
CA TYR A 578 9.22 -35.41 4.04
C TYR A 578 9.78 -35.52 2.60
N ASN A 579 10.54 -36.57 2.31
CA ASN A 579 11.06 -36.80 0.96
C ASN A 579 9.93 -37.06 -0.05
N ARG A 580 8.90 -37.85 0.33
CA ARG A 580 7.71 -38.02 -0.52
C ARG A 580 6.97 -36.69 -0.73
N LEU A 581 6.82 -35.90 0.33
CA LEU A 581 6.18 -34.59 0.29
C LEU A 581 6.91 -33.62 -0.66
N THR A 582 8.24 -33.52 -0.58
CA THR A 582 9.05 -32.62 -1.42
C THR A 582 9.20 -33.08 -2.86
N GLN A 583 9.03 -34.39 -3.15
CA GLN A 583 8.92 -34.91 -4.51
C GLN A 583 7.56 -34.56 -5.13
N ARG A 584 6.48 -34.64 -4.34
CA ARG A 584 5.12 -34.32 -4.79
C ARG A 584 4.89 -32.82 -4.94
N LEU A 585 5.33 -32.04 -3.95
CA LEU A 585 5.15 -30.59 -3.92
C LEU A 585 6.51 -29.92 -4.12
N LYS A 586 6.64 -29.14 -5.19
CA LYS A 586 7.82 -28.29 -5.40
C LYS A 586 7.90 -27.26 -4.27
N PRO A 587 8.92 -27.31 -3.39
CA PRO A 587 8.99 -26.38 -2.26
C PRO A 587 9.35 -24.97 -2.72
N THR A 588 8.70 -23.98 -2.10
CA THR A 588 9.15 -22.58 -2.14
C THR A 588 10.12 -22.37 -0.99
N VAL A 589 11.29 -21.81 -1.25
CA VAL A 589 12.37 -21.65 -0.27
C VAL A 589 12.62 -20.17 0.03
N LEU A 590 12.60 -19.81 1.32
CA LEU A 590 12.81 -18.43 1.79
C LEU A 590 14.26 -17.97 1.63
N ALA A 591 15.21 -18.73 2.20
CA ALA A 591 16.61 -18.35 2.29
C ALA A 591 17.53 -19.48 1.84
N LYS A 592 18.71 -19.12 1.32
CA LYS A 592 19.74 -20.10 0.91
C LYS A 592 20.56 -20.62 2.10
N LYS A 593 20.64 -19.84 3.17
CA LYS A 593 21.42 -20.08 4.40
C LYS A 593 20.64 -19.57 5.61
N LYS A 594 21.12 -19.91 6.81
CA LYS A 594 20.48 -19.52 8.08
C LYS A 594 20.63 -18.03 8.42
N ASP A 595 21.61 -17.35 7.82
CA ASP A 595 21.89 -15.95 8.10
C ASP A 595 20.72 -15.06 7.68
N LEU A 596 20.39 -14.11 8.55
CA LEU A 596 19.43 -13.07 8.22
C LEU A 596 20.06 -12.06 7.24
N PRO A 597 19.24 -11.42 6.37
CA PRO A 597 19.71 -10.31 5.56
C PRO A 597 20.26 -9.17 6.41
N HIS A 598 21.19 -8.37 5.87
CA HIS A 598 21.92 -7.36 6.66
C HIS A 598 20.98 -6.37 7.36
N TRP A 599 19.89 -5.96 6.72
CA TRP A 599 18.92 -5.03 7.32
C TRP A 599 18.20 -5.57 8.57
N LEU A 600 18.27 -6.88 8.80
CA LEU A 600 17.65 -7.56 9.93
C LEU A 600 18.64 -7.98 11.03
N VAL A 601 19.95 -7.96 10.79
CA VAL A 601 20.97 -8.47 11.74
C VAL A 601 20.88 -7.80 13.12
N THR A 602 20.52 -6.51 13.17
CA THR A 602 20.40 -5.75 14.42
C THR A 602 19.00 -5.84 15.07
N THR A 603 18.08 -6.60 14.48
CA THR A 603 16.71 -6.75 14.99
C THR A 603 16.70 -7.73 16.15
N ARG A 604 16.46 -7.24 17.37
CA ARG A 604 16.37 -8.09 18.57
C ARG A 604 15.20 -9.07 18.47
N GLU A 605 15.40 -10.28 18.97
CA GLU A 605 14.34 -11.31 19.06
C GLU A 605 13.67 -11.64 17.71
N TYR A 606 14.44 -11.57 16.63
CA TYR A 606 14.01 -11.91 15.27
C TYR A 606 14.97 -12.93 14.65
N ASP A 607 14.46 -14.09 14.27
CA ASP A 607 15.20 -15.18 13.66
C ASP A 607 14.59 -15.65 12.33
N LEU A 608 15.27 -16.61 11.69
CA LEU A 608 14.84 -17.18 10.42
C LEU A 608 13.46 -17.88 10.48
N TRP A 609 13.15 -18.54 11.60
CA TRP A 609 11.91 -19.30 11.75
C TRP A 609 10.71 -18.35 11.93
N GLN A 610 10.89 -17.29 12.71
CA GLN A 610 9.93 -16.21 12.85
C GLN A 610 9.68 -15.54 11.50
N ARG A 611 10.74 -15.25 10.76
CA ARG A 611 10.67 -14.73 9.40
C ARG A 611 9.92 -15.67 8.46
N ASN A 612 10.15 -16.98 8.54
CA ASN A 612 9.45 -17.99 7.73
C ASN A 612 7.95 -18.05 8.05
N ASN A 613 7.56 -17.98 9.32
CA ASN A 613 6.15 -17.94 9.71
C ASN A 613 5.42 -16.71 9.15
N LEU A 614 6.04 -15.53 9.27
CA LEU A 614 5.52 -14.30 8.68
C LEU A 614 5.48 -14.38 7.16
N TRP A 615 6.52 -14.94 6.53
CA TRP A 615 6.59 -15.11 5.08
C TRP A 615 5.46 -16.00 4.55
N MET A 616 5.17 -17.12 5.21
CA MET A 616 4.04 -17.99 4.88
C MET A 616 2.71 -17.24 5.02
N MET A 617 2.52 -16.49 6.11
CA MET A 617 1.32 -15.68 6.32
C MET A 617 1.14 -14.63 5.22
N PHE A 618 2.18 -13.87 4.88
CA PHE A 618 2.11 -12.84 3.87
C PHE A 618 1.86 -13.41 2.47
N ASN A 619 2.38 -14.59 2.17
CA ASN A 619 2.05 -15.32 0.95
C ASN A 619 0.60 -15.83 0.95
N ALA A 620 0.12 -16.38 2.07
CA ALA A 620 -1.27 -16.81 2.21
C ALA A 620 -2.26 -15.66 1.98
N LEU A 621 -1.94 -14.49 2.52
CA LEU A 621 -2.76 -13.29 2.32
C LEU A 621 -2.57 -12.62 0.94
N ALA A 622 -1.51 -12.97 0.21
CA ALA A 622 -1.29 -12.48 -1.15
C ALA A 622 -1.98 -13.34 -2.21
N GLU A 623 -2.50 -14.50 -1.81
CA GLU A 623 -3.45 -15.26 -2.61
C GLU A 623 -4.71 -14.44 -2.84
N ASN A 624 -5.23 -14.48 -4.06
CA ASN A 624 -6.44 -13.77 -4.44
C ASN A 624 -7.70 -14.49 -3.93
N ALA A 625 -7.72 -14.80 -2.62
CA ALA A 625 -8.79 -15.51 -1.95
C ALA A 625 -9.72 -14.55 -1.22
N THR A 626 -11.00 -14.89 -1.16
CA THR A 626 -12.00 -14.10 -0.43
C THR A 626 -11.84 -14.22 1.08
N GLN A 627 -11.26 -15.33 1.56
CA GLN A 627 -11.07 -15.62 2.97
C GLN A 627 -9.73 -16.31 3.23
N MET A 628 -9.13 -16.01 4.38
CA MET A 628 -7.96 -16.71 4.91
C MET A 628 -8.29 -17.20 6.33
N THR A 629 -8.03 -18.48 6.58
CA THR A 629 -8.14 -19.09 7.91
C THR A 629 -6.78 -19.61 8.35
N LEU A 630 -6.34 -19.27 9.56
CA LEU A 630 -5.23 -19.96 10.23
C LEU A 630 -5.78 -21.15 11.01
N ILE A 631 -5.28 -22.35 10.75
CA ILE A 631 -5.46 -23.52 11.61
C ILE A 631 -4.18 -23.71 12.42
N ALA A 632 -4.28 -23.63 13.74
CA ALA A 632 -3.17 -23.78 14.66
C ALA A 632 -3.37 -25.00 15.57
N LEU A 633 -2.59 -26.07 15.35
CA LEU A 633 -2.53 -27.22 16.27
C LEU A 633 -1.58 -26.88 17.42
N TRP A 634 -2.14 -26.40 18.53
CA TRP A 634 -1.38 -25.77 19.61
C TRP A 634 -2.04 -26.03 20.97
N ASN A 635 -1.24 -26.07 22.04
CA ASN A 635 -1.68 -26.33 23.41
C ASN A 635 -1.86 -25.05 24.26
N GLY A 636 -1.91 -23.87 23.61
CA GLY A 636 -2.11 -22.58 24.29
C GLY A 636 -0.92 -22.04 25.10
N LYS A 637 0.19 -22.80 25.23
CA LYS A 637 1.38 -22.41 26.01
C LYS A 637 2.45 -21.73 25.14
N GLU A 638 3.23 -20.82 25.73
CA GLU A 638 4.40 -20.25 25.04
C GLU A 638 5.38 -21.38 24.67
N GLY A 639 5.92 -21.31 23.46
CA GLY A 639 6.93 -22.26 22.98
C GLY A 639 8.30 -21.96 23.60
N ASP A 640 9.26 -22.86 23.37
CA ASP A 640 10.61 -22.80 23.94
C ASP A 640 11.50 -21.67 23.35
N GLY A 641 10.94 -20.78 22.51
CA GLY A 641 11.64 -19.66 21.87
C GLY A 641 10.71 -18.60 21.26
N PRO A 642 11.23 -17.38 20.95
CA PRO A 642 10.44 -16.29 20.37
C PRO A 642 9.86 -16.61 18.98
N GLY A 643 8.65 -16.11 18.72
CA GLY A 643 7.88 -16.20 17.46
C GLY A 643 7.47 -17.60 16.95
N GLY A 644 7.13 -18.49 17.88
CA GLY A 644 6.32 -19.68 17.62
C GLY A 644 4.85 -19.38 17.31
N THR A 645 4.02 -20.42 17.28
CA THR A 645 2.59 -20.40 16.88
C THR A 645 1.76 -19.28 17.51
N LYS A 646 2.03 -18.88 18.76
CA LYS A 646 1.34 -17.78 19.45
C LYS A 646 1.50 -16.43 18.74
N ASP A 647 2.70 -16.10 18.26
CA ASP A 647 2.93 -14.84 17.56
C ASP A 647 2.21 -14.82 16.21
N LEU A 648 2.28 -15.92 15.45
CA LEU A 648 1.54 -16.07 14.20
C LEU A 648 0.02 -15.94 14.41
N VAL A 649 -0.54 -16.56 15.45
CA VAL A 649 -1.96 -16.41 15.82
C VAL A 649 -2.28 -14.94 16.11
N ARG A 650 -1.46 -14.24 16.89
CA ARG A 650 -1.64 -12.81 17.18
C ARG A 650 -1.61 -11.96 15.90
N GLN A 651 -0.67 -12.23 15.00
CA GLN A 651 -0.52 -11.50 13.73
C GLN A 651 -1.72 -11.71 12.79
N VAL A 652 -2.30 -12.91 12.77
CA VAL A 652 -3.49 -13.20 11.96
C VAL A 652 -4.74 -12.57 12.57
N GLN A 653 -4.92 -12.68 13.89
CA GLN A 653 -6.07 -12.10 14.60
C GLN A 653 -6.07 -10.57 14.55
N SER A 654 -4.92 -9.91 14.72
CA SER A 654 -4.83 -8.45 14.66
C SER A 654 -5.19 -7.87 13.28
N ARG A 655 -5.20 -8.71 12.24
CA ARG A 655 -5.61 -8.38 10.87
C ARG A 655 -7.06 -8.78 10.56
N GLY A 656 -7.81 -9.28 11.55
CA GLY A 656 -9.22 -9.62 11.41
C GLY A 656 -9.50 -10.93 10.67
N HIS A 657 -8.50 -11.80 10.51
CA HIS A 657 -8.67 -13.11 9.88
C HIS A 657 -9.07 -14.20 10.88
N LYS A 658 -9.76 -15.23 10.39
CA LYS A 658 -10.25 -16.35 11.21
C LYS A 658 -9.07 -17.18 11.71
N CYS A 659 -9.08 -17.51 13.00
CA CYS A 659 -8.14 -18.45 13.61
C CYS A 659 -8.90 -19.61 14.25
N VAL A 660 -8.60 -20.83 13.81
CA VAL A 660 -9.09 -22.07 14.38
C VAL A 660 -8.00 -22.64 15.28
N HIS A 661 -8.24 -22.60 16.58
CA HIS A 661 -7.40 -23.25 17.56
C HIS A 661 -7.80 -24.73 17.65
N VAL A 662 -6.88 -25.62 17.29
CA VAL A 662 -7.03 -27.07 17.46
C VAL A 662 -6.22 -27.46 18.68
N ASP A 663 -6.91 -27.80 19.77
CA ASP A 663 -6.27 -28.06 21.05
C ASP A 663 -5.39 -29.31 21.00
N ALA A 664 -4.09 -29.13 21.19
CA ALA A 664 -3.09 -30.19 21.21
C ALA A 664 -2.80 -30.72 22.62
N SER A 665 -3.48 -30.23 23.67
CA SER A 665 -3.20 -30.60 25.07
C SER A 665 -3.34 -32.10 25.33
N GLY A 666 -4.30 -32.76 24.68
CA GLY A 666 -4.53 -34.20 24.78
C GLY A 666 -3.42 -35.07 24.18
N LEU A 667 -2.60 -34.54 23.26
CA LEU A 667 -1.53 -35.32 22.62
C LEU A 667 -0.45 -35.75 23.63
N ALA A 668 -0.18 -34.93 24.65
CA ALA A 668 0.81 -35.24 25.68
C ALA A 668 0.43 -36.49 26.51
N ALA A 669 -0.86 -36.83 26.61
CA ALA A 669 -1.34 -38.01 27.32
C ALA A 669 -1.15 -39.32 26.53
N LEU A 670 -0.71 -39.24 25.28
CA LEU A 670 -0.48 -40.37 24.37
C LEU A 670 1.02 -40.74 24.25
N ALA A 671 1.80 -40.35 25.26
CA ALA A 671 3.25 -40.56 25.33
C ALA A 671 3.64 -42.01 25.68
#